data_AF-A0A3M0FZM4-F1
#
_entry.id   AF-A0A3M0FZM4-F1
#
_cell.length_a   1.000
_cell.length_b   1.000
_cell.length_c   1.000
_cell.angle_alpha   90.00
_cell.angle_beta   90.00
_cell.angle_gamma   90.00
#
_symmetry.space_group_name_H-M   'P 1'
#
loop_
_entity.id
_entity.type
_entity.pdbx_description
1 polymer ?
#
loop_
_entity_poly.entity_id
_entity_poly.type
_entity_poly.pdbx_seq_one_letter_code
_entity_poly.pdbx_strand_id
1 'polypeptide(L)'
;MSQEKFHSQLSSLLDAAVFQGVPHLRLSPDTDTVELYLPAVSAAYEPEDPQWTVTTQLLDGTEVTRKFYYVSGEEPGLWVSIPQPFTHLSLTFAEQTLEFAGIANGGLLLNSTHRPVDTTQPIPRGTYTFIAPTGTQLSPVPGSQLRPHGSWEGWTIFEIVAEDSFTVTVPRQHKATITVAETADFSWDMAVKSLPNARGLDGELVYTKSPRLLVNTPLHLQLTYVPIGGEEEEILEDELPEGIHEVLPGDAFEDPWVGRYRFSLYKGEELVDVHYLNFAETLHMRSKNEGPRGTNFRFIDALGNLSPFSYALASSPDKPIQMEKGQRVFSADESVREETISSEAGYELTFEVIPATIRTRVKRTAAEPVDYMDKQVILADQLDADALFTVHSPEPLPLAKFVVIDKNQKIRDLVTTNGSTEATTTLSVPNRALKAALTKKSSLELYLLWSTLSYEEYLEGLPDKERAAHLKRSMDRRVMEYEATAASDLIYAAIATVRKAPLVARATIEDGILIPEQTHEEEMELLAWAWPLGNPASEPLPLEPVEEGFELPEELHEAGNLIVDFREDEPASDLAAPQYPPASSLIIFHEGESENTAGTWETYAALRRLAPKVKETFEDVIKDIETDPRASLDALMQVDFECGQRMRALVRTGLISRSFSRNGKEATDPSSVLAALADANQAHVEQSGSASLWRTAITGIDDVTRPMLLMSATGEAPTPATDNAQLCDDAHRIAALRECFANDLALTRLGTMPNLRTTALQLRVTLQQLGVDKSVLHTLLALNAFGEGNTELGGSAWMPFISYVFAIAARGVANGKLSDAAVASALDNALPQLAEAVSLAPELFYRDILTAEALTRNYRA
;
A
#
# COMPACT_ATOMS: atom_id res chain seq x y z
N MET A 1 -12.94 -19.04 14.61
CA MET A 1 -12.54 -19.30 16.00
C MET A 1 -13.77 -19.25 16.89
N SER A 2 -13.95 -20.19 17.83
CA SER A 2 -15.01 -20.06 18.83
C SER A 2 -14.74 -18.93 19.81
N GLN A 3 -15.80 -18.24 20.26
CA GLN A 3 -15.70 -17.21 21.31
C GLN A 3 -15.02 -17.75 22.59
N GLU A 4 -15.27 -19.01 22.95
CA GLU A 4 -14.62 -19.69 24.07
C GLU A 4 -13.08 -19.72 23.95
N LYS A 5 -12.53 -19.94 22.74
CA LYS A 5 -11.07 -19.93 22.53
C LYS A 5 -10.52 -18.51 22.72
N PHE A 6 -11.23 -17.50 22.21
CA PHE A 6 -10.84 -16.09 22.38
C PHE A 6 -10.86 -15.68 23.86
N HIS A 7 -11.90 -16.05 24.63
CA HIS A 7 -11.98 -15.75 26.06
C HIS A 7 -10.86 -16.42 26.87
N SER A 8 -10.54 -17.68 26.55
CA SER A 8 -9.41 -18.37 27.19
C SER A 8 -8.06 -17.69 26.90
N GLN A 9 -7.83 -17.27 25.65
CA GLN A 9 -6.64 -16.49 25.28
C GLN A 9 -6.60 -15.14 26.00
N LEU A 10 -7.75 -14.46 26.09
CA LEU A 10 -7.87 -13.17 26.76
C LEU A 10 -7.62 -13.26 28.27
N SER A 11 -8.17 -14.27 28.95
CA SER A 11 -7.89 -14.52 30.37
C SER A 11 -6.40 -14.77 30.58
N SER A 12 -5.80 -15.65 29.77
CA SER A 12 -4.36 -15.90 29.84
C SER A 12 -3.51 -14.64 29.64
N LEU A 13 -3.97 -13.71 28.81
CA LEU A 13 -3.26 -12.46 28.51
C LEU A 13 -3.39 -11.45 29.65
N LEU A 14 -4.56 -11.37 30.29
CA LEU A 14 -4.85 -10.43 31.36
C LEU A 14 -4.36 -10.90 32.74
N ASP A 15 -4.43 -12.20 33.03
CA ASP A 15 -3.94 -12.79 34.28
C ASP A 15 -2.43 -12.56 34.48
N ALA A 16 -1.71 -12.26 33.40
CA ALA A 16 -0.29 -11.96 33.46
C ALA A 16 0.02 -10.56 34.05
N ALA A 17 -0.98 -9.68 34.22
CA ALA A 17 -0.80 -8.27 34.62
C ALA A 17 0.23 -7.51 33.75
N VAL A 18 0.41 -7.97 32.50
CA VAL A 18 1.44 -7.48 31.59
C VAL A 18 1.00 -6.22 30.85
N PHE A 19 -0.30 -6.00 30.64
CA PHE A 19 -0.79 -4.95 29.72
C PHE A 19 -1.78 -3.99 30.39
N GLN A 20 -1.72 -2.71 30.04
CA GLN A 20 -2.66 -1.67 30.50
C GLN A 20 -3.91 -1.52 29.59
N GLY A 21 -4.23 -2.57 28.83
CA GLY A 21 -5.33 -2.61 27.87
C GLY A 21 -5.47 -3.99 27.23
N VAL A 22 -6.48 -4.14 26.38
CA VAL A 22 -6.71 -5.38 25.61
C VAL A 22 -6.45 -5.09 24.14
N PRO A 23 -5.64 -5.90 23.43
CA PRO A 23 -5.49 -5.75 22.00
C PRO A 23 -6.82 -6.00 21.30
N HIS A 24 -7.19 -5.13 20.36
CA HIS A 24 -8.44 -5.25 19.61
C HIS A 24 -8.34 -4.52 18.28
N LEU A 25 -9.19 -4.92 17.32
CA LEU A 25 -9.39 -4.15 16.10
C LEU A 25 -10.50 -3.13 16.31
N ARG A 26 -10.41 -2.01 15.59
CA ARG A 26 -11.52 -1.08 15.41
C ARG A 26 -11.60 -0.57 13.98
N LEU A 27 -12.75 -0.01 13.62
CA LEU A 27 -12.86 0.86 12.46
C LEU A 27 -12.67 2.30 12.91
N SER A 28 -11.64 2.96 12.39
CA SER A 28 -11.33 4.36 12.65
C SER A 28 -12.50 5.25 12.22
N PRO A 29 -13.10 6.04 13.12
CA PRO A 29 -14.26 6.87 12.78
C PRO A 29 -13.92 8.06 11.87
N ASP A 30 -12.63 8.42 11.79
CA ASP A 30 -12.19 9.62 11.06
C ASP A 30 -11.69 9.29 9.65
N THR A 31 -11.24 8.05 9.42
CA THR A 31 -10.58 7.63 8.17
C THR A 31 -11.16 6.35 7.57
N ASP A 32 -12.15 5.73 8.22
CA ASP A 32 -12.81 4.50 7.77
C ASP A 32 -11.82 3.34 7.51
N THR A 33 -10.76 3.24 8.32
CA THR A 33 -9.76 2.15 8.25
C THR A 33 -9.81 1.21 9.42
N VAL A 34 -9.52 -0.07 9.16
CA VAL A 34 -9.29 -1.04 10.22
C VAL A 34 -7.93 -0.79 10.86
N GLU A 35 -7.93 -0.56 12.17
CA GLU A 35 -6.73 -0.34 13.00
C GLU A 35 -6.67 -1.43 14.08
N LEU A 36 -5.46 -1.80 14.49
CA LEU A 36 -5.18 -2.71 15.59
C LEU A 36 -4.54 -1.93 16.74
N TYR A 37 -5.11 -2.07 17.92
CA TYR A 37 -4.52 -1.54 19.16
C TYR A 37 -3.51 -2.52 19.73
N LEU A 38 -2.29 -2.05 19.98
CA LEU A 38 -1.21 -2.72 20.68
C LEU A 38 -1.06 -2.06 22.06
N PRO A 39 -1.55 -2.68 23.14
CA PRO A 39 -1.55 -2.04 24.45
C PRO A 39 -0.12 -1.81 24.98
N ALA A 40 0.04 -0.74 25.76
CA ALA A 40 1.25 -0.51 26.53
C ALA A 40 1.46 -1.63 27.56
N VAL A 41 2.73 -1.92 27.83
CA VAL A 41 3.18 -2.94 28.76
C VAL A 41 3.35 -2.31 30.13
N SER A 42 2.80 -2.94 31.15
CA SER A 42 2.90 -2.50 32.55
C SER A 42 4.35 -2.24 32.93
N ALA A 43 4.62 -1.10 33.57
CA ALA A 43 5.95 -0.72 34.03
C ALA A 43 6.58 -1.74 35.00
N ALA A 44 5.77 -2.62 35.61
CA ALA A 44 6.25 -3.70 36.47
C ALA A 44 6.80 -4.92 35.71
N TYR A 45 6.65 -4.97 34.38
CA TYR A 45 7.06 -6.09 33.54
C TYR A 45 8.28 -5.73 32.68
N GLU A 46 9.40 -6.44 32.88
CA GLU A 46 10.65 -6.27 32.13
C GLU A 46 10.90 -7.47 31.18
N PRO A 47 10.44 -7.38 29.92
CA PRO A 47 10.65 -8.43 28.90
C PRO A 47 12.07 -8.48 28.32
N GLU A 48 12.55 -9.69 27.94
CA GLU A 48 13.87 -9.89 27.32
C GLU A 48 13.96 -9.46 25.84
N ASP A 49 12.89 -9.65 25.05
CA ASP A 49 12.79 -9.22 23.63
C ASP A 49 11.41 -8.62 23.35
N PRO A 50 11.20 -7.32 23.65
CA PRO A 50 9.86 -6.77 23.74
C PRO A 50 9.37 -6.15 22.46
N GLN A 51 8.87 -7.00 21.58
CA GLN A 51 8.25 -6.56 20.34
C GLN A 51 6.89 -7.22 20.15
N TRP A 52 5.95 -6.44 19.62
CA TRP A 52 4.70 -6.97 19.11
C TRP A 52 4.95 -7.58 17.73
N THR A 53 4.57 -8.84 17.55
CA THR A 53 4.56 -9.49 16.24
C THR A 53 3.13 -9.61 15.75
N VAL A 54 2.84 -8.99 14.61
CA VAL A 54 1.54 -9.05 13.94
C VAL A 54 1.66 -9.87 12.67
N THR A 55 1.06 -11.06 12.66
CA THR A 55 1.01 -11.93 11.49
C THR A 55 -0.40 -11.94 10.89
N THR A 56 -0.52 -11.51 9.64
CA THR A 56 -1.78 -11.49 8.89
C THR A 56 -1.75 -12.49 7.75
N GLN A 57 -2.77 -13.33 7.67
CA GLN A 57 -3.04 -14.17 6.50
C GLN A 57 -3.97 -13.44 5.54
N LEU A 58 -3.49 -13.15 4.34
CA LEU A 58 -4.22 -12.46 3.30
C LEU A 58 -5.25 -13.37 2.61
N LEU A 59 -6.13 -12.77 1.79
CA LEU A 59 -7.18 -13.51 1.08
C LEU A 59 -6.66 -14.56 0.07
N ASP A 60 -5.43 -14.41 -0.40
CA ASP A 60 -4.77 -15.37 -1.30
C ASP A 60 -4.00 -16.48 -0.55
N GLY A 61 -4.01 -16.45 0.78
CA GLY A 61 -3.31 -17.37 1.66
C GLY A 61 -1.88 -16.97 2.00
N THR A 62 -1.37 -15.87 1.44
CA THR A 62 -0.05 -15.33 1.79
C THR A 62 -0.03 -14.86 3.24
N GLU A 63 1.04 -15.17 3.96
CA GLU A 63 1.27 -14.65 5.31
C GLU A 63 2.25 -13.46 5.26
N VAL A 64 1.88 -12.40 5.97
CA VAL A 64 2.71 -11.20 6.13
C VAL A 64 2.91 -10.98 7.62
N THR A 65 4.16 -10.87 8.04
CA THR A 65 4.55 -10.61 9.43
C THR A 65 5.15 -9.21 9.54
N ARG A 66 4.69 -8.46 10.53
CA ARG A 66 5.20 -7.12 10.89
C ARG A 66 5.58 -7.10 12.36
N LYS A 67 6.58 -6.32 12.72
CA LYS A 67 7.07 -6.19 14.10
C LYS A 67 7.01 -4.73 14.55
N PHE A 68 6.63 -4.49 15.80
CA PHE A 68 6.49 -3.15 16.36
C PHE A 68 7.13 -3.08 17.74
N TYR A 69 7.62 -1.91 18.13
CA TYR A 69 8.06 -1.67 19.49
C TYR A 69 6.91 -1.88 20.48
N TYR A 70 7.27 -2.24 21.70
CA TYR A 70 6.37 -2.09 22.83
C TYR A 70 6.47 -0.68 23.40
N VAL A 71 5.41 -0.24 24.06
CA VAL A 71 5.37 1.04 24.77
C VAL A 71 5.34 0.77 26.26
N SER A 72 6.11 1.55 27.02
CA SER A 72 6.10 1.50 28.49
C SER A 72 4.77 2.01 29.05
N GLY A 73 4.31 1.45 30.16
CA GLY A 73 3.00 1.75 30.77
C GLY A 73 2.81 3.17 31.30
N GLU A 74 3.77 4.06 31.10
CA GLU A 74 3.60 5.51 31.32
C GLU A 74 2.98 6.22 30.10
N GLU A 75 2.98 5.56 28.94
CA GLU A 75 2.51 6.07 27.66
C GLU A 75 1.34 5.23 27.10
N PRO A 76 0.49 5.78 26.23
CA PRO A 76 -0.60 5.04 25.62
C PRO A 76 -0.09 3.97 24.63
N GLY A 77 -0.90 2.93 24.41
CA GLY A 77 -0.59 1.90 23.42
C GLY A 77 -0.58 2.43 21.97
N LEU A 78 -0.03 1.62 21.06
CA LEU A 78 0.11 1.98 19.65
C LEU A 78 -1.12 1.58 18.83
N TRP A 79 -1.53 2.43 17.91
CA TRP A 79 -2.50 2.10 16.88
C TRP A 79 -1.77 1.85 15.56
N VAL A 80 -1.92 0.64 15.01
CA VAL A 80 -1.32 0.26 13.72
C VAL A 80 -2.39 -0.07 12.68
N SER A 81 -2.19 0.39 11.46
CA SER A 81 -3.16 0.16 10.38
C SER A 81 -3.15 -1.30 9.91
N ILE A 82 -4.31 -1.79 9.47
CA ILE A 82 -4.41 -3.05 8.71
C ILE A 82 -4.54 -2.70 7.22
N PRO A 83 -3.43 -2.77 6.45
CA PRO A 83 -3.39 -2.21 5.10
C PRO A 83 -4.16 -3.03 4.06
N GLN A 84 -4.44 -4.30 4.35
CA GLN A 84 -5.06 -5.23 3.40
C GLN A 84 -6.13 -6.11 4.05
N PRO A 85 -7.14 -6.53 3.27
CA PRO A 85 -8.11 -7.55 3.70
C PRO A 85 -7.40 -8.86 4.09
N PHE A 86 -7.79 -9.44 5.22
CA PHE A 86 -7.20 -10.65 5.78
C PHE A 86 -8.26 -11.69 6.17
N THR A 87 -7.92 -12.97 6.14
CA THR A 87 -8.77 -14.08 6.63
C THR A 87 -8.51 -14.39 8.11
N HIS A 88 -7.28 -14.14 8.57
CA HIS A 88 -6.85 -14.40 9.93
C HIS A 88 -5.75 -13.44 10.35
N LEU A 89 -5.74 -13.05 11.63
CA LEU A 89 -4.71 -12.20 12.22
C LEU A 89 -4.27 -12.82 13.55
N SER A 90 -2.96 -12.94 13.75
CA SER A 90 -2.34 -13.39 15.00
C SER A 90 -1.47 -12.27 15.54
N LEU A 91 -1.62 -11.99 16.83
CA LEU A 91 -0.85 -11.02 17.58
C LEU A 91 -0.07 -11.76 18.66
N THR A 92 1.24 -11.62 18.65
CA THR A 92 2.14 -12.29 19.60
C THR A 92 2.99 -11.26 20.34
N PHE A 93 3.12 -11.43 21.65
CA PHE A 93 4.04 -10.69 22.49
C PHE A 93 4.66 -11.64 23.51
N ALA A 94 5.98 -11.73 23.53
CA ALA A 94 6.72 -12.77 24.24
C ALA A 94 6.12 -14.17 23.94
N GLU A 95 5.68 -14.91 24.96
CA GLU A 95 5.07 -16.25 24.80
C GLU A 95 3.54 -16.22 24.58
N GLN A 96 2.91 -15.04 24.66
CA GLN A 96 1.46 -14.91 24.60
C GLN A 96 1.01 -14.63 23.17
N THR A 97 -0.06 -15.30 22.74
CA THR A 97 -0.64 -15.12 21.42
C THR A 97 -2.14 -14.96 21.48
N LEU A 98 -2.63 -13.89 20.87
CA LEU A 98 -4.04 -13.59 20.67
C LEU A 98 -4.36 -13.67 19.17
N GLU A 99 -5.42 -14.38 18.82
CA GLU A 99 -5.84 -14.56 17.44
C GLU A 99 -7.16 -13.82 17.19
N PHE A 100 -7.34 -13.27 16.00
CA PHE A 100 -8.56 -12.60 15.55
C PHE A 100 -9.14 -13.28 14.31
N ALA A 101 -10.46 -13.39 14.26
CA ALA A 101 -11.18 -13.79 13.05
C ALA A 101 -11.15 -12.64 12.04
N GLY A 102 -10.81 -12.96 10.78
CA GLY A 102 -10.87 -12.02 9.66
C GLY A 102 -12.13 -12.21 8.81
N ILE A 103 -11.96 -12.01 7.51
CA ILE A 103 -13.03 -12.10 6.52
C ILE A 103 -13.53 -13.54 6.38
N ALA A 104 -14.83 -13.72 6.61
CA ALA A 104 -15.55 -14.97 6.42
C ALA A 104 -16.96 -14.69 5.91
N ASN A 105 -17.57 -15.65 5.19
CA ASN A 105 -18.92 -15.50 4.64
C ASN A 105 -19.13 -14.22 3.79
N GLY A 106 -18.07 -13.77 3.12
CA GLY A 106 -18.11 -12.65 2.17
C GLY A 106 -17.70 -11.27 2.72
N GLY A 107 -17.37 -11.15 4.00
CA GLY A 107 -16.88 -9.87 4.56
C GLY A 107 -16.35 -9.97 5.99
N LEU A 108 -15.86 -8.85 6.52
CA LEU A 108 -15.49 -8.68 7.93
C LEU A 108 -16.67 -8.05 8.68
N LEU A 109 -17.07 -8.65 9.81
CA LEU A 109 -18.15 -8.13 10.65
C LEU A 109 -17.57 -7.63 11.98
N LEU A 110 -17.86 -6.38 12.34
CA LEU A 110 -17.46 -5.75 13.59
C LEU A 110 -18.70 -5.46 14.45
N ASN A 111 -18.65 -5.70 15.75
CA ASN A 111 -19.74 -5.40 16.69
C ASN A 111 -19.84 -3.89 17.03
N SER A 112 -20.72 -3.53 17.97
CA SER A 112 -20.91 -2.14 18.45
C SER A 112 -19.70 -1.55 19.18
N THR A 113 -18.74 -2.38 19.61
CA THR A 113 -17.44 -1.97 20.14
C THR A 113 -16.33 -2.07 19.09
N HIS A 114 -16.71 -2.16 17.82
CA HIS A 114 -15.84 -2.28 16.65
C HIS A 114 -14.91 -3.50 16.62
N ARG A 115 -15.13 -4.50 17.48
CA ARG A 115 -14.35 -5.75 17.53
C ARG A 115 -14.85 -6.77 16.49
N PRO A 116 -13.96 -7.58 15.89
CA PRO A 116 -14.33 -8.55 14.87
C PRO A 116 -15.14 -9.71 15.45
N VAL A 117 -16.12 -10.17 14.69
CA VAL A 117 -17.03 -11.26 15.06
C VAL A 117 -16.90 -12.39 14.05
N ASP A 118 -16.74 -13.62 14.54
CA ASP A 118 -16.69 -14.80 13.67
C ASP A 118 -18.07 -15.11 13.09
N THR A 119 -18.26 -14.78 11.81
CA THR A 119 -19.52 -15.01 11.10
C THR A 119 -19.76 -16.46 10.72
N THR A 120 -18.82 -17.38 10.98
CA THR A 120 -19.00 -18.83 10.77
C THR A 120 -19.85 -19.47 11.88
N GLN A 121 -20.06 -18.74 12.98
CA GLN A 121 -20.92 -19.14 14.10
C GLN A 121 -22.16 -18.22 14.16
N PRO A 122 -23.25 -18.65 14.83
CA PRO A 122 -24.38 -17.78 15.09
C PRO A 122 -23.94 -16.52 15.85
N ILE A 123 -24.25 -15.34 15.31
CA ILE A 123 -23.92 -14.05 15.92
C ILE A 123 -25.05 -13.56 16.84
N PRO A 124 -24.77 -12.82 17.91
CA PRO A 124 -25.79 -12.16 18.72
C PRO A 124 -26.68 -11.20 17.94
N ARG A 125 -27.88 -10.92 18.45
CA ARG A 125 -28.68 -9.78 17.97
C ARG A 125 -28.00 -8.47 18.32
N GLY A 126 -27.96 -7.52 17.39
CA GLY A 126 -27.34 -6.22 17.64
C GLY A 126 -27.05 -5.43 16.37
N THR A 127 -26.36 -4.31 16.56
CA THR A 127 -25.85 -3.47 15.47
C THR A 127 -24.40 -3.82 15.17
N TYR A 128 -24.09 -3.92 13.89
CA TYR A 128 -22.79 -4.32 13.38
C TYR A 128 -22.34 -3.42 12.24
N THR A 129 -21.04 -3.27 12.11
CA THR A 129 -20.40 -2.74 10.91
C THR A 129 -19.93 -3.91 10.06
N PHE A 130 -20.36 -3.96 8.80
CA PHE A 130 -19.95 -5.00 7.86
C PHE A 130 -19.12 -4.40 6.75
N ILE A 131 -17.94 -4.97 6.49
CA ILE A 131 -16.98 -4.50 5.50
C ILE A 131 -16.84 -5.60 4.44
N ALA A 132 -17.24 -5.30 3.20
CA ALA A 132 -17.29 -6.30 2.13
C ALA A 132 -16.88 -5.70 0.77
N PRO A 133 -16.55 -6.53 -0.24
CA PRO A 133 -16.20 -6.04 -1.57
C PRO A 133 -17.34 -5.22 -2.19
N THR A 134 -17.00 -4.20 -2.97
CA THR A 134 -17.96 -3.35 -3.68
C THR A 134 -18.88 -4.19 -4.57
N GLY A 135 -20.17 -3.88 -4.53
CA GLY A 135 -21.21 -4.65 -5.24
C GLY A 135 -21.81 -5.82 -4.44
N THR A 136 -21.37 -6.02 -3.19
CA THR A 136 -22.00 -6.97 -2.26
C THR A 136 -23.47 -6.60 -2.01
N GLN A 137 -24.34 -7.61 -2.08
CA GLN A 137 -25.77 -7.48 -1.81
C GLN A 137 -26.14 -8.20 -0.52
N LEU A 138 -26.88 -7.51 0.34
CA LEU A 138 -27.41 -8.03 1.59
C LEU A 138 -28.92 -8.24 1.45
N SER A 139 -29.42 -9.36 1.97
CA SER A 139 -30.85 -9.67 1.99
C SER A 139 -31.29 -10.10 3.39
N PRO A 140 -32.14 -9.30 4.08
CA PRO A 140 -32.75 -8.05 3.63
C PRO A 140 -31.72 -6.91 3.41
N VAL A 141 -32.07 -5.94 2.55
CA VAL A 141 -31.18 -4.80 2.23
C VAL A 141 -31.17 -3.83 3.41
N PRO A 142 -30.01 -3.50 3.99
CA PRO A 142 -29.93 -2.51 5.06
C PRO A 142 -30.30 -1.12 4.53
N GLY A 143 -30.99 -0.33 5.35
CA GLY A 143 -31.34 1.06 5.03
C GLY A 143 -30.18 2.06 5.15
N SER A 144 -28.95 1.58 5.32
CA SER A 144 -27.77 2.41 5.59
C SER A 144 -27.15 2.99 4.31
N GLN A 145 -26.54 4.16 4.43
CA GLN A 145 -25.74 4.77 3.37
C GLN A 145 -24.43 4.00 3.21
N LEU A 146 -24.12 3.57 1.97
CA LEU A 146 -22.86 2.88 1.66
C LEU A 146 -21.71 3.88 1.72
N ARG A 147 -20.62 3.50 2.40
CA ARG A 147 -19.38 4.29 2.44
C ARG A 147 -18.20 3.47 1.90
N PRO A 148 -17.30 4.04 1.09
CA PRO A 148 -16.07 3.36 0.69
C PRO A 148 -15.18 3.14 1.92
N HIS A 149 -14.42 2.03 1.93
CA HIS A 149 -13.42 1.80 2.96
C HIS A 149 -12.18 2.68 2.73
N GLY A 150 -11.53 3.15 3.79
CA GLY A 150 -10.47 4.15 3.74
C GLY A 150 -9.11 3.70 3.18
N SER A 151 -8.78 2.40 3.27
CA SER A 151 -7.50 1.85 2.78
C SER A 151 -7.67 0.68 1.79
N TRP A 152 -8.60 -0.22 2.04
CA TRP A 152 -8.89 -1.36 1.17
C TRP A 152 -9.65 -0.94 -0.11
N GLU A 153 -8.91 -0.77 -1.21
CA GLU A 153 -9.47 -0.43 -2.51
C GLU A 153 -10.53 -1.45 -2.97
N GLY A 154 -11.69 -0.97 -3.40
CA GLY A 154 -12.80 -1.83 -3.86
C GLY A 154 -13.60 -2.49 -2.73
N TRP A 155 -13.51 -1.97 -1.50
CA TRP A 155 -14.32 -2.40 -0.36
C TRP A 155 -15.28 -1.30 0.11
N THR A 156 -16.37 -1.72 0.73
CA THR A 156 -17.49 -0.87 1.14
C THR A 156 -17.96 -1.27 2.53
N ILE A 157 -18.34 -0.27 3.31
CA ILE A 157 -18.81 -0.37 4.68
C ILE A 157 -20.34 -0.24 4.69
N PHE A 158 -20.98 -1.15 5.43
CA PHE A 158 -22.41 -1.26 5.66
C PHE A 158 -22.69 -1.19 7.16
N GLU A 159 -23.81 -0.57 7.54
CA GLU A 159 -24.34 -0.70 8.91
C GLU A 159 -25.50 -1.69 8.88
N ILE A 160 -25.41 -2.73 9.71
CA ILE A 160 -26.37 -3.83 9.76
C ILE A 160 -27.00 -3.88 11.15
N VAL A 161 -28.33 -3.94 11.20
CA VAL A 161 -29.07 -4.32 12.41
C VAL A 161 -29.49 -5.77 12.23
N ALA A 162 -28.87 -6.68 12.97
CA ALA A 162 -29.08 -8.11 12.86
C ALA A 162 -30.15 -8.58 13.87
N GLU A 163 -31.43 -8.43 13.52
CA GLU A 163 -32.54 -9.01 14.30
C GLU A 163 -32.83 -10.47 13.92
N ASP A 164 -32.67 -10.76 12.63
CA ASP A 164 -32.87 -12.05 11.99
C ASP A 164 -31.65 -12.42 11.13
N SER A 165 -31.52 -13.71 10.82
CA SER A 165 -30.47 -14.21 9.92
C SER A 165 -30.57 -13.55 8.54
N PHE A 166 -29.44 -13.17 7.97
CA PHE A 166 -29.39 -12.47 6.69
C PHE A 166 -28.43 -13.15 5.72
N THR A 167 -28.65 -12.91 4.43
CA THR A 167 -27.79 -13.44 3.37
C THR A 167 -26.82 -12.37 2.89
N VAL A 168 -25.56 -12.78 2.69
CA VAL A 168 -24.54 -12.05 1.94
C VAL A 168 -24.35 -12.68 0.54
N THR A 169 -24.43 -11.87 -0.50
CA THR A 169 -24.09 -12.26 -1.88
C THR A 169 -22.99 -11.34 -2.41
N VAL A 170 -21.78 -11.87 -2.50
CA VAL A 170 -20.60 -11.15 -3.03
C VAL A 170 -20.44 -11.47 -4.53
N PRO A 171 -20.04 -10.50 -5.38
CA PRO A 171 -19.79 -10.76 -6.79
C PRO A 171 -18.84 -11.94 -7.01
N ARG A 172 -19.24 -12.89 -7.86
CA ARG A 172 -18.46 -14.09 -8.25
C ARG A 172 -18.15 -15.07 -7.11
N GLN A 173 -18.79 -14.94 -5.94
CA GLN A 173 -18.68 -15.91 -4.84
C GLN A 173 -20.01 -16.62 -4.56
N HIS A 174 -19.95 -17.71 -3.79
CA HIS A 174 -21.15 -18.39 -3.33
C HIS A 174 -21.91 -17.53 -2.32
N LYS A 175 -23.23 -17.63 -2.37
CA LYS A 175 -24.14 -17.03 -1.40
C LYS A 175 -23.84 -17.61 0.00
N ALA A 176 -23.65 -16.74 0.98
CA ALA A 176 -23.45 -17.11 2.37
C ALA A 176 -24.63 -16.63 3.24
N THR A 177 -24.96 -17.38 4.28
CA THR A 177 -25.98 -17.01 5.26
C THR A 177 -25.30 -16.80 6.60
N ILE A 178 -25.45 -15.60 7.15
CA ILE A 178 -25.02 -15.30 8.51
C ILE A 178 -26.21 -15.56 9.42
N THR A 179 -26.04 -16.50 10.35
CA THR A 179 -27.08 -16.90 11.29
C THR A 179 -27.05 -16.02 12.53
N VAL A 180 -28.23 -15.60 12.99
CA VAL A 180 -28.39 -14.83 14.23
C VAL A 180 -28.91 -15.75 15.32
N ALA A 181 -28.24 -15.76 16.48
CA ALA A 181 -28.65 -16.52 17.66
C ALA A 181 -29.90 -15.90 18.31
N GLU A 182 -30.79 -16.73 18.86
CA GLU A 182 -32.04 -16.26 19.48
C GLU A 182 -31.82 -15.45 20.77
N THR A 183 -30.78 -15.78 21.54
CA THR A 183 -30.36 -15.09 22.77
C THR A 183 -28.83 -15.16 22.91
N ALA A 184 -28.21 -14.02 23.20
CA ALA A 184 -26.82 -13.95 23.65
C ALA A 184 -26.80 -13.73 25.16
N ASP A 185 -25.76 -14.18 25.87
CA ASP A 185 -25.69 -14.03 27.33
C ASP A 185 -25.73 -12.54 27.76
N PHE A 186 -25.13 -11.66 26.97
CA PHE A 186 -25.16 -10.21 27.18
C PHE A 186 -24.90 -9.44 25.87
N SER A 187 -25.16 -8.13 25.88
CA SER A 187 -24.73 -7.20 24.83
C SER A 187 -24.54 -5.77 25.35
N TRP A 188 -23.58 -5.05 24.75
CA TRP A 188 -23.28 -3.66 25.06
C TRP A 188 -24.08 -2.69 24.17
N ASP A 189 -24.78 -1.76 24.80
CA ASP A 189 -25.34 -0.57 24.17
C ASP A 189 -24.42 0.64 24.42
N MET A 190 -23.56 0.86 23.43
CA MET A 190 -22.55 1.92 23.42
C MET A 190 -23.03 3.20 22.75
N ALA A 191 -24.26 3.23 22.22
CA ALA A 191 -24.82 4.34 21.47
C ALA A 191 -25.29 5.48 22.39
N VAL A 192 -24.41 5.90 23.30
CA VAL A 192 -24.64 6.94 24.29
C VAL A 192 -23.81 8.18 23.98
N LYS A 193 -24.10 9.29 24.67
CA LYS A 193 -23.49 10.58 24.38
C LYS A 193 -22.01 10.60 24.79
N SER A 194 -21.12 10.86 23.83
CA SER A 194 -19.71 11.16 24.05
C SER A 194 -19.43 12.68 24.00
N LEU A 195 -18.28 13.07 24.52
CA LEU A 195 -17.75 14.41 24.41
C LEU A 195 -17.26 14.64 22.97
N PRO A 196 -17.79 15.63 22.22
CA PRO A 196 -17.38 15.87 20.85
C PRO A 196 -15.92 16.33 20.80
N ASN A 197 -15.17 16.08 19.72
CA ASN A 197 -13.76 16.52 19.57
C ASN A 197 -12.84 16.07 20.73
N ALA A 198 -13.12 14.95 21.39
CA ALA A 198 -12.31 14.47 22.51
C ALA A 198 -12.09 12.95 22.44
N ARG A 199 -10.86 12.53 22.73
CA ARG A 199 -10.45 11.13 22.82
C ARG A 199 -9.65 10.92 24.09
N GLY A 200 -9.80 9.79 24.76
CA GLY A 200 -8.85 9.38 25.80
C GLY A 200 -7.46 9.23 25.20
N LEU A 201 -6.43 9.18 26.05
CA LEU A 201 -5.05 8.95 25.61
C LEU A 201 -4.87 7.61 24.86
N ASP A 202 -5.74 6.62 25.13
CA ASP A 202 -5.81 5.36 24.37
C ASP A 202 -6.52 5.51 23.00
N GLY A 203 -6.89 6.72 22.60
CA GLY A 203 -7.58 7.03 21.35
C GLY A 203 -9.08 6.69 21.36
N GLU A 204 -9.63 6.22 22.48
CA GLU A 204 -11.05 5.84 22.59
C GLU A 204 -11.96 7.03 22.93
N LEU A 205 -13.27 6.85 22.78
CA LEU A 205 -14.24 7.92 23.08
C LEU A 205 -14.27 8.28 24.58
N VAL A 206 -14.43 9.57 24.87
CA VAL A 206 -14.76 10.05 26.22
C VAL A 206 -16.28 10.13 26.36
N TYR A 207 -16.87 9.25 27.15
CA TYR A 207 -18.31 9.20 27.37
C TYR A 207 -18.76 10.19 28.45
N THR A 208 -19.94 10.78 28.25
CA THR A 208 -20.57 11.76 29.19
C THR A 208 -21.89 11.25 29.76
N LYS A 209 -22.34 10.07 29.28
CA LYS A 209 -23.49 9.31 29.75
C LYS A 209 -23.09 7.84 29.78
N SER A 210 -23.44 7.13 30.85
CA SER A 210 -23.03 5.75 31.00
C SER A 210 -23.62 4.88 29.89
N PRO A 211 -22.82 4.02 29.26
CA PRO A 211 -23.31 2.92 28.44
C PRO A 211 -24.21 1.97 29.25
N ARG A 212 -24.91 1.09 28.54
CA ARG A 212 -25.78 0.09 29.15
C ARG A 212 -25.36 -1.32 28.77
N LEU A 213 -25.51 -2.24 29.72
CA LEU A 213 -25.30 -3.67 29.51
C LEU A 213 -26.66 -4.38 29.58
N LEU A 214 -27.05 -5.02 28.49
CA LEU A 214 -28.18 -5.95 28.48
C LEU A 214 -27.67 -7.32 28.90
N VAL A 215 -28.19 -7.85 30.00
CA VAL A 215 -27.79 -9.14 30.58
C VAL A 215 -28.98 -10.11 30.47
N ASN A 216 -28.79 -11.23 29.78
CA ASN A 216 -29.79 -12.28 29.61
C ASN A 216 -29.48 -13.54 30.43
N THR A 217 -28.25 -13.67 30.91
CA THR A 217 -27.81 -14.70 31.86
C THR A 217 -27.08 -14.00 32.99
N PRO A 218 -27.31 -14.31 34.29
CA PRO A 218 -26.64 -13.63 35.39
C PRO A 218 -25.12 -13.59 35.24
N LEU A 219 -24.54 -12.41 35.45
CA LEU A 219 -23.11 -12.15 35.37
C LEU A 219 -22.60 -11.54 36.67
N HIS A 220 -21.31 -11.63 36.88
CA HIS A 220 -20.59 -10.88 37.91
C HIS A 220 -19.75 -9.80 37.23
N LEU A 221 -19.83 -8.57 37.73
CA LEU A 221 -19.07 -7.43 37.23
C LEU A 221 -18.03 -7.00 38.26
N GLN A 222 -16.78 -6.89 37.84
CA GLN A 222 -15.73 -6.20 38.57
C GLN A 222 -15.38 -4.90 37.85
N LEU A 223 -15.39 -3.79 38.58
CA LEU A 223 -15.05 -2.45 38.09
C LEU A 223 -13.77 -1.96 38.74
N THR A 224 -12.77 -1.63 37.91
CA THR A 224 -11.48 -1.10 38.36
C THR A 224 -11.22 0.26 37.70
N TYR A 225 -10.79 1.26 38.47
CA TYR A 225 -10.19 2.48 37.95
C TYR A 225 -8.75 2.19 37.48
N VAL A 226 -8.44 2.54 36.24
CA VAL A 226 -7.20 2.15 35.53
C VAL A 226 -6.61 3.34 34.74
N PRO A 227 -6.11 4.37 35.42
CA PRO A 227 -5.46 5.51 34.76
C PRO A 227 -4.21 5.05 33.99
N ILE A 228 -3.94 5.67 32.84
CA ILE A 228 -2.71 5.41 32.09
C ILE A 228 -1.54 5.99 32.90
N GLY A 229 -0.52 5.17 33.17
CA GLY A 229 0.63 5.56 34.00
C GLY A 229 0.36 5.72 35.51
N GLY A 230 -0.84 5.38 36.00
CA GLY A 230 -1.20 5.52 37.42
C GLY A 230 -1.48 4.19 38.14
N GLU A 231 -1.81 4.29 39.43
CA GLU A 231 -2.16 3.12 40.24
C GLU A 231 -3.60 2.66 39.97
N GLU A 232 -3.79 1.34 39.79
CA GLU A 232 -5.13 0.75 39.66
C GLU A 232 -5.85 0.71 41.02
N GLU A 233 -7.15 0.98 41.03
CA GLU A 233 -8.00 0.89 42.23
C GLU A 233 -9.29 0.12 41.94
N GLU A 234 -9.58 -0.92 42.71
CA GLU A 234 -10.86 -1.63 42.63
C GLU A 234 -11.98 -0.77 43.25
N ILE A 235 -13.01 -0.50 42.46
CA ILE A 235 -14.08 0.44 42.85
C ILE A 235 -15.28 -0.31 43.41
N LEU A 236 -15.77 -1.32 42.68
CA LEU A 236 -16.90 -2.13 43.09
C LEU A 236 -16.89 -3.50 42.42
N GLU A 237 -17.56 -4.44 43.09
CA GLU A 237 -17.95 -5.74 42.57
C GLU A 237 -19.48 -5.87 42.72
N ASP A 238 -20.17 -6.32 41.68
CA ASP A 238 -21.63 -6.45 41.69
C ASP A 238 -22.12 -7.73 40.98
N GLU A 239 -23.28 -8.22 41.41
CA GLU A 239 -24.01 -9.29 40.72
C GLU A 239 -25.06 -8.66 39.79
N LEU A 240 -24.93 -8.91 38.49
CA LEU A 240 -25.86 -8.41 37.49
C LEU A 240 -26.91 -9.48 37.16
N PRO A 241 -28.15 -9.35 37.69
CA PRO A 241 -29.24 -10.24 37.31
C PRO A 241 -29.68 -9.99 35.86
N GLU A 242 -30.59 -10.82 35.33
CA GLU A 242 -31.18 -10.58 34.01
C GLU A 242 -31.87 -9.21 33.95
N GLY A 243 -31.54 -8.40 32.94
CA GLY A 243 -32.06 -7.03 32.82
C GLY A 243 -31.16 -6.09 32.05
N ILE A 244 -31.51 -4.79 32.06
CA ILE A 244 -30.70 -3.72 31.49
C ILE A 244 -30.08 -2.95 32.64
N HIS A 245 -28.76 -2.85 32.65
CA HIS A 245 -27.98 -2.21 33.70
C HIS A 245 -27.19 -1.02 33.18
N GLU A 246 -27.15 0.05 33.95
CA GLU A 246 -26.24 1.17 33.72
C GLU A 246 -24.91 0.84 34.40
N VAL A 247 -23.81 0.86 33.66
CA VAL A 247 -22.52 0.37 34.17
C VAL A 247 -21.80 1.37 35.08
N LEU A 248 -22.13 2.66 34.98
CA LEU A 248 -21.70 3.73 35.87
C LEU A 248 -22.93 4.55 36.30
N PRO A 249 -23.72 4.07 37.29
CA PRO A 249 -24.97 4.73 37.68
C PRO A 249 -24.71 6.14 38.22
N GLY A 250 -25.43 7.13 37.68
CA GLY A 250 -25.25 8.54 38.06
C GLY A 250 -25.67 8.88 39.49
N ASP A 251 -26.40 8.00 40.19
CA ASP A 251 -26.84 8.17 41.58
C ASP A 251 -26.06 7.31 42.58
N ALA A 252 -25.08 6.52 42.12
CA ALA A 252 -24.27 5.67 42.99
C ALA A 252 -23.38 6.48 43.96
N PHE A 253 -22.87 7.63 43.50
CA PHE A 253 -21.98 8.50 44.26
C PHE A 253 -22.40 9.96 44.18
N GLU A 254 -22.09 10.74 45.23
CA GLU A 254 -22.31 12.19 45.25
C GLU A 254 -21.39 12.90 44.24
N ASP A 255 -20.14 12.44 44.13
CA ASP A 255 -19.17 12.93 43.16
C ASP A 255 -19.49 12.47 41.71
N PRO A 256 -19.07 13.24 40.69
CA PRO A 256 -19.14 12.79 39.31
C PRO A 256 -18.15 11.65 39.06
N TRP A 257 -18.56 10.66 38.28
CA TRP A 257 -17.64 9.70 37.70
C TRP A 257 -16.66 10.39 36.74
N VAL A 258 -15.37 10.31 37.03
CA VAL A 258 -14.30 10.87 36.20
C VAL A 258 -13.14 9.88 36.19
N GLY A 259 -12.79 9.33 35.02
CA GLY A 259 -11.67 8.40 34.93
C GLY A 259 -11.70 7.47 33.74
N ARG A 260 -10.69 6.61 33.67
CA ARG A 260 -10.65 5.44 32.79
C ARG A 260 -10.94 4.20 33.62
N TYR A 261 -11.91 3.39 33.18
CA TYR A 261 -12.42 2.26 33.96
C TYR A 261 -12.36 0.96 33.15
N ARG A 262 -11.93 -0.13 33.80
CA ARG A 262 -11.95 -1.51 33.30
C ARG A 262 -13.17 -2.24 33.86
N PHE A 263 -13.97 -2.82 32.97
CA PHE A 263 -15.12 -3.65 33.28
C PHE A 263 -14.76 -5.09 32.94
N SER A 264 -14.65 -5.95 33.94
CA SER A 264 -14.44 -7.39 33.77
C SER A 264 -15.75 -8.12 34.06
N LEU A 265 -16.28 -8.81 33.04
CA LEU A 265 -17.52 -9.57 33.15
C LEU A 265 -17.21 -11.06 33.29
N TYR A 266 -17.81 -11.69 34.31
CA TYR A 266 -17.63 -13.10 34.61
C TYR A 266 -18.97 -13.84 34.56
N LYS A 267 -18.92 -15.07 34.04
CA LYS A 267 -20.02 -16.04 34.09
C LYS A 267 -19.59 -17.20 34.98
N GLY A 268 -20.00 -17.17 36.24
CA GLY A 268 -19.40 -18.04 37.26
C GLY A 268 -17.96 -17.60 37.54
N GLU A 269 -16.99 -18.48 37.30
CA GLU A 269 -15.55 -18.17 37.41
C GLU A 269 -14.89 -17.84 36.05
N GLU A 270 -15.63 -17.94 34.94
CA GLU A 270 -15.09 -17.72 33.59
C GLU A 270 -15.19 -16.24 33.20
N LEU A 271 -14.07 -15.62 32.82
CA LEU A 271 -14.05 -14.28 32.24
C LEU A 271 -14.64 -14.31 30.82
N VAL A 272 -15.74 -13.59 30.61
CA VAL A 272 -16.48 -13.58 29.33
C VAL A 272 -16.32 -12.30 28.52
N ASP A 273 -15.92 -11.18 29.13
CA ASP A 273 -15.56 -9.96 28.40
C ASP A 273 -14.74 -9.01 29.28
N VAL A 274 -13.93 -8.18 28.62
CA VAL A 274 -13.27 -7.04 29.23
C VAL A 274 -13.43 -5.82 28.35
N HIS A 275 -13.84 -4.71 28.97
CA HIS A 275 -14.05 -3.45 28.27
C HIS A 275 -13.44 -2.27 29.04
N TYR A 276 -12.90 -1.30 28.30
CA TYR A 276 -12.30 -0.09 28.88
C TYR A 276 -13.13 1.11 28.44
N LEU A 277 -13.45 2.01 29.37
CA LEU A 277 -14.21 3.24 29.09
C LEU A 277 -13.50 4.45 29.68
N ASN A 278 -13.33 5.48 28.86
CA ASN A 278 -13.04 6.83 29.35
C ASN A 278 -14.37 7.53 29.67
N PHE A 279 -14.53 8.03 30.88
CA PHE A 279 -15.79 8.59 31.36
C PHE A 279 -15.61 9.90 32.11
N ALA A 280 -16.45 10.88 31.80
CA ALA A 280 -16.54 12.15 32.50
C ALA A 280 -18.00 12.60 32.63
N GLU A 281 -18.61 12.30 33.77
CA GLU A 281 -20.02 12.53 34.03
C GLU A 281 -20.37 14.02 33.93
N THR A 282 -21.43 14.36 33.21
CA THR A 282 -21.91 15.76 33.05
C THR A 282 -20.96 16.72 32.33
N LEU A 283 -19.78 16.27 31.89
CA LEU A 283 -18.84 17.11 31.17
C LEU A 283 -19.43 17.53 29.82
N HIS A 284 -19.29 18.81 29.51
CA HIS A 284 -19.76 19.40 28.27
C HIS A 284 -18.66 20.28 27.66
N MET A 285 -18.43 20.12 26.37
CA MET A 285 -17.57 21.01 25.60
C MET A 285 -18.40 21.84 24.61
N ARG A 286 -18.15 23.15 24.62
CA ARG A 286 -18.61 24.05 23.57
C ARG A 286 -17.41 24.48 22.74
N SER A 287 -17.36 24.05 21.48
CA SER A 287 -16.30 24.40 20.55
C SER A 287 -16.81 25.26 19.39
N LYS A 288 -15.88 25.94 18.70
CA LYS A 288 -16.14 26.77 17.54
C LYS A 288 -14.93 26.81 16.61
N ASN A 289 -15.16 26.56 15.32
CA ASN A 289 -14.23 26.88 14.25
C ASN A 289 -14.42 28.34 13.80
N GLU A 290 -13.34 29.11 13.73
CA GLU A 290 -13.37 30.55 13.39
C GLU A 290 -12.90 30.83 11.95
N GLY A 291 -12.83 29.78 11.13
CA GLY A 291 -12.39 29.83 9.73
C GLY A 291 -13.37 30.53 8.77
N PRO A 292 -13.05 30.50 7.46
CA PRO A 292 -13.88 31.09 6.41
C PRO A 292 -15.33 30.58 6.42
N ARG A 293 -16.23 31.38 5.85
CA ARG A 293 -17.66 31.03 5.78
C ARG A 293 -17.84 29.72 4.97
N GLY A 294 -18.49 28.74 5.58
CA GLY A 294 -18.78 27.45 4.93
C GLY A 294 -17.88 26.29 5.38
N THR A 295 -16.87 26.53 6.22
CA THR A 295 -16.05 25.45 6.82
C THR A 295 -16.32 25.31 8.31
N ASN A 296 -16.82 24.14 8.72
CA ASN A 296 -17.05 23.82 10.14
C ASN A 296 -15.95 22.93 10.74
N PHE A 297 -14.81 22.79 10.06
CA PHE A 297 -13.66 21.98 10.46
C PHE A 297 -12.36 22.77 10.19
N ARG A 298 -11.26 22.32 10.80
CA ARG A 298 -9.93 22.93 10.63
C ARG A 298 -9.25 22.45 9.37
N PHE A 299 -8.43 23.32 8.78
CA PHE A 299 -7.54 22.98 7.67
C PHE A 299 -6.32 23.90 7.70
N ILE A 300 -5.26 23.48 7.02
CA ILE A 300 -4.04 24.25 6.88
C ILE A 300 -4.23 25.26 5.75
N ASP A 301 -4.19 26.55 6.03
CA ASP A 301 -4.36 27.59 5.02
C ASP A 301 -3.17 27.67 4.05
N ALA A 302 -3.26 28.56 3.05
CA ALA A 302 -2.21 28.73 2.05
C ALA A 302 -0.87 29.25 2.62
N LEU A 303 -0.85 29.79 3.84
CA LEU A 303 0.34 30.23 4.56
C LEU A 303 0.96 29.09 5.40
N GLY A 304 0.31 27.93 5.49
CA GLY A 304 0.76 26.79 6.28
C GLY A 304 0.24 26.79 7.71
N ASN A 305 -0.71 27.66 8.08
CA ASN A 305 -1.26 27.73 9.43
C ASN A 305 -2.59 26.97 9.52
N LEU A 306 -2.80 26.21 10.58
CA LEU A 306 -4.10 25.66 10.90
C LEU A 306 -5.10 26.78 11.23
N SER A 307 -6.27 26.73 10.59
CA SER A 307 -7.36 27.67 10.85
C SER A 307 -7.74 27.69 12.34
N PRO A 308 -8.17 28.84 12.91
CA PRO A 308 -8.36 28.95 14.36
C PRO A 308 -9.53 28.09 14.89
N PHE A 309 -9.32 27.51 16.07
CA PHE A 309 -10.31 26.76 16.83
C PHE A 309 -10.27 27.18 18.29
N SER A 310 -11.45 27.32 18.89
CA SER A 310 -11.59 27.63 20.31
C SER A 310 -12.65 26.77 20.97
N TYR A 311 -12.50 26.52 22.26
CA TYR A 311 -13.45 25.75 23.04
C TYR A 311 -13.50 26.17 24.50
N ALA A 312 -14.54 25.74 25.21
CA ALA A 312 -14.68 25.89 26.65
C ALA A 312 -15.30 24.62 27.25
N LEU A 313 -14.77 24.20 28.39
CA LEU A 313 -15.30 23.08 29.18
C LEU A 313 -16.21 23.60 30.29
N ALA A 314 -17.23 22.80 30.62
CA ALA A 314 -18.12 23.03 31.74
C ALA A 314 -18.67 21.69 32.27
N SER A 315 -19.02 21.65 33.55
CA SER A 315 -19.74 20.53 34.18
C SER A 315 -21.07 21.01 34.76
N SER A 316 -21.91 20.07 35.21
CA SER A 316 -23.12 20.41 35.98
C SER A 316 -22.74 21.06 37.32
N PRO A 317 -23.49 22.07 37.81
CA PRO A 317 -23.32 22.58 39.17
C PRO A 317 -23.62 21.55 40.26
N ASP A 318 -24.47 20.57 39.98
CA ASP A 318 -24.90 19.54 40.94
C ASP A 318 -23.83 18.46 41.16
N LYS A 319 -22.94 18.28 40.17
CA LYS A 319 -21.81 17.35 40.20
C LYS A 319 -20.57 18.06 39.62
N PRO A 320 -19.85 18.85 40.42
CA PRO A 320 -18.75 19.67 39.94
C PRO A 320 -17.54 18.79 39.57
N ILE A 321 -16.95 19.07 38.40
CA ILE A 321 -15.65 18.52 38.00
C ILE A 321 -14.59 19.62 38.16
N GLN A 322 -13.44 19.27 38.72
CA GLN A 322 -12.29 20.15 38.82
C GLN A 322 -11.61 20.27 37.45
N MET A 323 -11.60 21.49 36.91
CA MET A 323 -11.02 21.83 35.61
C MET A 323 -10.67 23.31 35.56
N GLU A 324 -9.75 23.70 34.67
CA GLU A 324 -9.48 25.11 34.40
C GLU A 324 -10.70 25.75 33.68
N LYS A 325 -11.10 26.94 34.15
CA LYS A 325 -12.26 27.67 33.62
C LYS A 325 -11.81 28.70 32.60
N GLY A 326 -12.53 28.80 31.49
CA GLY A 326 -12.32 29.85 30.50
C GLY A 326 -12.50 29.36 29.07
N GLN A 327 -12.34 30.27 28.12
CA GLN A 327 -12.21 29.92 26.71
C GLN A 327 -10.74 29.65 26.41
N ARG A 328 -10.49 28.53 25.75
CA ARG A 328 -9.19 28.10 25.24
C ARG A 328 -9.15 28.28 23.74
N VAL A 329 -7.99 28.69 23.22
CA VAL A 329 -7.76 28.93 21.79
C VAL A 329 -6.53 28.16 21.38
N PHE A 330 -6.63 27.40 20.29
CA PHE A 330 -5.51 26.67 19.70
C PHE A 330 -4.57 27.64 18.98
N SER A 331 -3.26 27.38 19.02
CA SER A 331 -2.30 28.11 18.19
C SER A 331 -2.40 27.70 16.71
N ALA A 332 -1.62 28.39 15.86
CA ALA A 332 -1.62 28.21 14.42
C ALA A 332 -0.99 26.87 13.96
N ASP A 333 -0.23 26.21 14.82
CA ASP A 333 0.51 24.97 14.60
C ASP A 333 0.03 23.81 15.48
N GLU A 334 -0.77 24.10 16.50
CA GLU A 334 -1.32 23.10 17.41
C GLU A 334 -2.51 22.37 16.75
N SER A 335 -2.38 21.07 16.54
CA SER A 335 -3.42 20.19 16.00
C SER A 335 -4.25 19.50 17.09
N VAL A 336 -3.62 19.18 18.22
CA VAL A 336 -4.18 18.46 19.38
C VAL A 336 -3.77 19.19 20.67
N ARG A 337 -4.61 19.11 21.71
CA ARG A 337 -4.31 19.62 23.05
C ARG A 337 -4.74 18.63 24.12
N GLU A 338 -3.84 18.29 25.03
CA GLU A 338 -4.19 17.49 26.21
C GLU A 338 -4.90 18.32 27.29
N GLU A 339 -5.84 17.68 27.96
CA GLU A 339 -6.60 18.23 29.06
C GLU A 339 -6.76 17.20 30.16
N THR A 340 -6.51 17.62 31.40
CA THR A 340 -6.71 16.79 32.60
C THR A 340 -7.83 17.38 33.44
N ILE A 341 -8.75 16.51 33.85
CA ILE A 341 -9.86 16.85 34.73
C ILE A 341 -9.92 15.85 35.89
N SER A 342 -10.50 16.27 37.01
CA SER A 342 -10.62 15.40 38.18
C SER A 342 -11.93 15.59 38.94
N SER A 343 -12.31 14.55 39.68
CA SER A 343 -13.40 14.59 40.67
C SER A 343 -12.87 15.08 42.03
N GLU A 344 -13.76 15.48 42.95
CA GLU A 344 -13.33 15.82 44.33
C GLU A 344 -12.78 14.60 45.09
N ALA A 345 -13.21 13.38 44.71
CA ALA A 345 -12.69 12.12 45.24
C ALA A 345 -11.24 11.82 44.81
N GLY A 346 -10.69 12.55 43.84
CA GLY A 346 -9.29 12.39 43.39
C GLY A 346 -9.10 11.52 42.16
N TYR A 347 -10.18 11.00 41.55
CA TYR A 347 -10.08 10.30 40.26
C TYR A 347 -9.87 11.29 39.12
N GLU A 348 -8.91 11.00 38.25
CA GLU A 348 -8.50 11.86 37.14
C GLU A 348 -8.72 11.17 35.79
N LEU A 349 -9.01 11.99 34.78
CA LEU A 349 -9.02 11.61 33.37
C LEU A 349 -8.22 12.64 32.56
N THR A 350 -7.20 12.16 31.87
CA THR A 350 -6.50 12.92 30.81
C THR A 350 -7.05 12.50 29.45
N PHE A 351 -7.36 13.49 28.62
CA PHE A 351 -7.88 13.27 27.27
C PHE A 351 -7.37 14.33 26.30
N GLU A 352 -7.33 13.98 25.03
CA GLU A 352 -6.95 14.87 23.94
C GLU A 352 -8.18 15.56 23.36
N VAL A 353 -8.10 16.88 23.23
CA VAL A 353 -9.03 17.67 22.42
C VAL A 353 -8.52 17.67 20.98
N ILE A 354 -9.27 17.00 20.10
CA ILE A 354 -8.95 16.79 18.69
C ILE A 354 -10.04 17.45 17.85
N PRO A 355 -9.84 18.69 17.37
CA PRO A 355 -10.80 19.36 16.50
C PRO A 355 -11.04 18.57 15.23
N ALA A 356 -12.27 18.53 14.73
CA ALA A 356 -12.54 18.06 13.37
C ALA A 356 -11.63 18.81 12.37
N THR A 357 -10.77 18.09 11.66
CA THR A 357 -9.76 18.64 10.75
C THR A 357 -9.56 17.73 9.54
N ILE A 358 -9.01 18.29 8.46
CA ILE A 358 -8.52 17.48 7.33
C ILE A 358 -7.36 16.60 7.83
N ARG A 359 -7.42 15.30 7.50
CA ARG A 359 -6.34 14.35 7.75
C ARG A 359 -5.67 13.95 6.43
N THR A 360 -4.35 13.97 6.39
CA THR A 360 -3.57 13.45 5.26
C THR A 360 -2.94 12.12 5.65
N ARG A 361 -3.09 11.11 4.81
CA ARG A 361 -2.46 9.80 4.98
C ARG A 361 -1.31 9.64 4.02
N VAL A 362 -0.15 9.29 4.55
CA VAL A 362 1.06 8.98 3.77
C VAL A 362 1.50 7.57 4.11
N LYS A 363 1.72 6.75 3.07
CA LYS A 363 2.43 5.49 3.22
C LYS A 363 3.85 5.63 2.69
N ARG A 364 4.83 5.52 3.59
CA ARG A 364 6.25 5.42 3.24
C ARG A 364 6.61 3.96 2.95
N THR A 365 7.70 3.73 2.24
CA THR A 365 8.23 2.40 1.95
C THR A 365 8.51 1.68 3.25
N ALA A 366 7.84 0.55 3.44
CA ALA A 366 7.99 -0.31 4.62
C ALA A 366 7.79 0.41 5.97
N ALA A 367 6.90 1.40 5.98
CA ALA A 367 6.30 1.96 7.17
C ALA A 367 4.79 1.80 7.09
N GLU A 368 4.13 1.84 8.25
CA GLU A 368 2.68 1.87 8.31
C GLU A 368 2.13 3.16 7.68
N PRO A 369 0.92 3.12 7.09
CA PRO A 369 0.22 4.35 6.74
C PRO A 369 0.00 5.19 8.00
N VAL A 370 0.54 6.41 8.01
CA VAL A 370 0.38 7.36 9.12
C VAL A 370 -0.56 8.48 8.69
N ASP A 371 -1.45 8.84 9.60
CA ASP A 371 -2.38 9.95 9.46
C ASP A 371 -1.85 11.20 10.16
N TYR A 372 -1.87 12.30 9.44
CA TYR A 372 -1.37 13.59 9.92
C TYR A 372 -2.48 14.62 9.90
N MET A 373 -2.52 15.46 10.93
CA MET A 373 -3.46 16.58 11.09
C MET A 373 -2.84 17.93 10.72
N ASP A 374 -1.52 17.93 10.50
CA ASP A 374 -0.65 19.07 10.25
C ASP A 374 0.04 18.94 8.88
N LYS A 375 0.81 19.97 8.50
CA LYS A 375 1.41 20.02 7.17
C LYS A 375 2.67 19.18 7.11
N GLN A 376 2.63 18.12 6.32
CA GLN A 376 3.74 17.19 6.22
C GLN A 376 4.80 17.59 5.19
N VAL A 377 6.07 17.29 5.50
CA VAL A 377 7.17 17.31 4.55
C VAL A 377 7.46 15.89 4.08
N ILE A 378 7.08 15.58 2.85
CA ILE A 378 7.16 14.23 2.30
C ILE A 378 8.41 14.10 1.44
N LEU A 379 9.29 13.15 1.77
CA LEU A 379 10.40 12.78 0.89
C LEU A 379 9.92 11.84 -0.20
N ALA A 380 10.04 12.26 -1.46
CA ALA A 380 9.54 11.50 -2.61
C ALA A 380 10.27 10.16 -2.84
N ASP A 381 11.45 9.99 -2.25
CA ASP A 381 12.20 8.73 -2.32
C ASP A 381 11.80 7.73 -1.25
N GLN A 382 11.14 8.16 -0.17
CA GLN A 382 10.55 7.29 0.85
C GLN A 382 9.10 6.92 0.53
N LEU A 383 8.47 7.49 -0.49
CA LEU A 383 7.10 7.13 -0.83
C LEU A 383 7.02 5.70 -1.36
N ASP A 384 6.15 4.88 -0.76
CA ASP A 384 5.77 3.59 -1.34
C ASP A 384 5.09 3.85 -2.69
N ALA A 385 5.77 3.46 -3.78
CA ALA A 385 5.35 3.79 -5.13
C ALA A 385 4.00 3.17 -5.52
N ASP A 386 3.60 2.06 -4.88
CA ASP A 386 2.35 1.36 -5.15
C ASP A 386 1.21 1.80 -4.22
N ALA A 387 1.50 2.70 -3.28
CA ALA A 387 0.51 3.26 -2.37
C ALA A 387 -0.09 4.58 -2.87
N LEU A 388 -1.11 5.03 -2.14
CA LEU A 388 -1.81 6.28 -2.37
C LEU A 388 -1.49 7.27 -1.26
N PHE A 389 -1.30 8.54 -1.65
CA PHE A 389 -1.48 9.65 -0.73
C PHE A 389 -2.97 9.97 -0.68
N THR A 390 -3.56 9.98 0.50
CA THR A 390 -5.00 10.15 0.69
C THR A 390 -5.28 11.33 1.59
N VAL A 391 -6.35 12.06 1.31
CA VAL A 391 -6.92 13.07 2.18
C VAL A 391 -8.30 12.64 2.62
N HIS A 392 -8.54 12.69 3.92
CA HIS A 392 -9.83 12.49 4.56
C HIS A 392 -10.33 13.83 5.10
N SER A 393 -11.55 14.20 4.72
CA SER A 393 -12.23 15.40 5.15
C SER A 393 -13.39 15.04 6.08
N PRO A 394 -13.58 15.76 7.21
CA PRO A 394 -14.71 15.54 8.11
C PRO A 394 -16.08 15.76 7.45
N GLU A 395 -16.13 16.61 6.43
CA GLU A 395 -17.34 16.93 5.67
C GLU A 395 -17.11 16.72 4.16
N PRO A 396 -18.15 16.37 3.37
CA PRO A 396 -18.03 16.22 1.93
C PRO A 396 -17.58 17.53 1.25
N LEU A 397 -16.50 17.46 0.45
CA LEU A 397 -15.91 18.60 -0.24
C LEU A 397 -16.39 18.69 -1.70
N PRO A 398 -17.09 19.76 -2.09
CA PRO A 398 -17.52 19.97 -3.47
C PRO A 398 -16.35 20.29 -4.40
N LEU A 399 -16.28 19.61 -5.55
CA LEU A 399 -15.23 19.82 -6.58
C LEU A 399 -13.80 19.73 -6.02
N ALA A 400 -13.59 18.85 -5.04
CA ALA A 400 -12.29 18.64 -4.42
C ALA A 400 -11.24 18.23 -5.46
N LYS A 401 -10.06 18.83 -5.44
CA LYS A 401 -8.96 18.49 -6.36
C LYS A 401 -7.59 18.70 -5.73
N PHE A 402 -6.63 17.89 -6.17
CA PHE A 402 -5.23 18.09 -5.86
C PHE A 402 -4.58 18.94 -6.93
N VAL A 403 -3.94 20.02 -6.50
CA VAL A 403 -3.13 20.86 -7.39
C VAL A 403 -1.74 21.07 -6.85
N VAL A 404 -0.80 21.22 -7.77
CA VAL A 404 0.55 21.67 -7.46
C VAL A 404 0.71 23.08 -7.99
N ILE A 405 1.18 23.96 -7.11
CA ILE A 405 1.52 25.33 -7.48
C ILE A 405 3.04 25.42 -7.58
N ASP A 406 3.53 25.91 -8.72
CA ASP A 406 4.97 26.12 -8.88
C ASP A 406 5.45 27.52 -8.52
N LYS A 407 6.78 27.70 -8.53
CA LYS A 407 7.44 29.00 -8.26
C LYS A 407 7.00 30.12 -9.21
N ASN A 408 6.43 29.80 -10.38
CA ASN A 408 5.86 30.77 -11.33
C ASN A 408 4.34 30.92 -11.15
N GLN A 409 3.78 30.40 -10.06
CA GLN A 409 2.35 30.36 -9.73
C GLN A 409 1.48 29.66 -10.79
N LYS A 410 2.07 28.78 -11.62
CA LYS A 410 1.27 27.96 -12.53
C LYS A 410 0.68 26.79 -11.74
N ILE A 411 -0.64 26.75 -11.72
CA ILE A 411 -1.42 25.65 -11.14
C ILE A 411 -1.43 24.48 -12.12
N ARG A 412 -1.02 23.31 -11.65
CA ARG A 412 -1.16 22.04 -12.38
C ARG A 412 -2.02 21.10 -11.56
N ASP A 413 -3.14 20.69 -12.14
CA ASP A 413 -4.00 19.66 -11.53
C ASP A 413 -3.28 18.30 -11.57
N LEU A 414 -3.26 17.60 -10.45
CA LEU A 414 -2.76 16.22 -10.36
C LEU A 414 -3.90 15.21 -10.40
N VAL A 415 -5.00 15.51 -9.71
CA VAL A 415 -6.22 14.70 -9.68
C VAL A 415 -7.42 15.65 -9.61
N THR A 416 -8.44 15.35 -10.41
CA THR A 416 -9.75 16.02 -10.39
C THR A 416 -10.84 14.97 -10.10
N THR A 417 -12.02 15.39 -9.64
CA THR A 417 -13.18 14.53 -9.33
C THR A 417 -13.81 13.84 -10.56
N ASN A 418 -13.05 13.61 -11.66
CA ASN A 418 -13.48 12.89 -12.86
C ASN A 418 -14.85 13.33 -13.41
N GLY A 419 -15.15 14.63 -13.36
CA GLY A 419 -16.40 15.15 -13.87
C GLY A 419 -17.64 14.68 -13.10
N SER A 420 -17.53 14.48 -11.79
CA SER A 420 -18.67 14.27 -10.90
C SER A 420 -19.17 15.59 -10.30
N THR A 421 -20.48 15.67 -10.06
CA THR A 421 -21.10 16.75 -9.29
C THR A 421 -21.18 16.44 -7.79
N GLU A 422 -20.89 15.20 -7.39
CA GLU A 422 -20.97 14.76 -6.00
C GLU A 422 -19.76 15.25 -5.20
N ALA A 423 -20.02 15.75 -3.99
CA ALA A 423 -19.00 16.09 -3.02
C ALA A 423 -18.39 14.81 -2.44
N THR A 424 -17.09 14.84 -2.13
CA THR A 424 -16.36 13.67 -1.60
C THR A 424 -15.72 13.96 -0.26
N THR A 425 -15.76 13.00 0.65
CA THR A 425 -15.02 13.06 1.93
C THR A 425 -13.60 12.54 1.80
N THR A 426 -13.29 11.79 0.73
CA THR A 426 -11.97 11.20 0.51
C THR A 426 -11.46 11.50 -0.89
N LEU A 427 -10.19 11.90 -1.00
CA LEU A 427 -9.52 12.10 -2.28
C LEU A 427 -8.13 11.48 -2.22
N SER A 428 -7.74 10.75 -3.25
CA SER A 428 -6.44 10.06 -3.29
C SER A 428 -5.69 10.34 -4.58
N VAL A 429 -4.35 10.34 -4.49
CA VAL A 429 -3.44 10.44 -5.63
C VAL A 429 -2.35 9.37 -5.49
N PRO A 430 -2.01 8.62 -6.57
CA PRO A 430 -0.92 7.66 -6.51
C PRO A 430 0.40 8.33 -6.15
N ASN A 431 1.17 7.71 -5.25
CA ASN A 431 2.49 8.20 -4.86
C ASN A 431 3.44 8.36 -6.07
N ARG A 432 3.34 7.47 -7.07
CA ARG A 432 4.03 7.62 -8.37
C ARG A 432 3.70 8.93 -9.08
N ALA A 433 2.44 9.39 -9.02
CA ALA A 433 2.02 10.64 -9.65
C ALA A 433 2.61 11.85 -8.90
N LEU A 434 2.64 11.82 -7.57
CA LEU A 434 3.32 12.84 -6.75
C LEU A 434 4.81 12.90 -7.07
N LYS A 435 5.48 11.74 -7.12
CA LYS A 435 6.91 11.64 -7.51
C LYS A 435 7.15 12.13 -8.93
N ALA A 436 6.29 11.79 -9.88
CA ALA A 436 6.39 12.26 -11.25
C ALA A 436 6.17 13.78 -11.39
N ALA A 437 5.33 14.38 -10.52
CA ALA A 437 5.08 15.81 -10.51
C ALA A 437 6.34 16.63 -10.16
N LEU A 438 7.27 16.07 -9.38
CA LEU A 438 8.55 16.70 -9.03
C LEU A 438 9.48 16.95 -10.21
N THR A 439 9.34 16.26 -11.35
CA THR A 439 10.11 16.46 -12.60
C THR A 439 11.59 16.90 -12.37
N LYS A 440 11.97 18.12 -12.76
CA LYS A 440 13.31 18.73 -12.57
C LYS A 440 13.42 19.60 -11.31
N LYS A 441 12.35 19.74 -10.54
CA LYS A 441 12.29 20.61 -9.35
C LYS A 441 12.78 19.84 -8.11
N SER A 442 13.36 20.55 -7.16
CA SER A 442 13.81 19.98 -5.88
C SER A 442 12.67 19.81 -4.87
N SER A 443 11.61 20.60 -5.00
CA SER A 443 10.41 20.52 -4.16
C SER A 443 9.16 21.01 -4.89
N LEU A 444 8.00 20.64 -4.38
CA LEU A 444 6.70 21.15 -4.78
C LEU A 444 5.76 21.28 -3.57
N GLU A 445 4.83 22.22 -3.64
CA GLU A 445 3.76 22.40 -2.67
C GLU A 445 2.49 21.73 -3.21
N LEU A 446 1.91 20.85 -2.41
CA LEU A 446 0.66 20.16 -2.71
C LEU A 446 -0.49 20.87 -1.99
N TYR A 447 -1.52 21.22 -2.76
CA TYR A 447 -2.71 21.88 -2.25
C TYR A 447 -3.95 21.03 -2.52
N LEU A 448 -4.87 21.01 -1.55
CA LEU A 448 -6.25 20.59 -1.75
C LEU A 448 -7.11 21.83 -2.01
N LEU A 449 -7.88 21.81 -3.10
CA LEU A 449 -8.83 22.87 -3.43
C LEU A 449 -10.24 22.30 -3.42
N TRP A 450 -11.20 23.06 -2.90
CA TRP A 450 -12.62 22.75 -3.00
C TRP A 450 -13.45 24.03 -3.07
N SER A 451 -14.70 23.89 -3.52
CA SER A 451 -15.68 24.98 -3.59
C SER A 451 -16.49 25.06 -2.31
N THR A 452 -16.85 26.27 -1.86
CA THR A 452 -17.85 26.44 -0.80
C THR A 452 -19.28 26.28 -1.30
N LEU A 453 -19.49 26.33 -2.62
CA LEU A 453 -20.79 26.13 -3.26
C LEU A 453 -20.96 24.65 -3.60
N SER A 454 -21.98 23.99 -3.03
CA SER A 454 -22.35 22.61 -3.39
C SER A 454 -23.14 22.55 -4.71
N TYR A 455 -23.28 21.37 -5.30
CA TYR A 455 -24.10 21.21 -6.50
C TYR A 455 -25.59 21.39 -6.19
N GLU A 456 -26.07 20.94 -5.02
CA GLU A 456 -27.44 21.22 -4.59
C GLU A 456 -27.70 22.72 -4.44
N GLU A 457 -26.79 23.43 -3.75
CA GLU A 457 -26.90 24.88 -3.56
C GLU A 457 -26.85 25.63 -4.90
N TYR A 458 -26.00 25.20 -5.84
CA TYR A 458 -25.97 25.72 -7.19
C TYR A 458 -27.32 25.53 -7.89
N LEU A 459 -27.92 24.33 -7.82
CA LEU A 459 -29.23 24.06 -8.42
C LEU A 459 -30.34 24.89 -7.76
N GLU A 460 -30.31 25.07 -6.44
CA GLU A 460 -31.28 25.90 -5.71
C GLU A 460 -31.15 27.39 -6.06
N GLY A 461 -29.94 27.85 -6.37
CA GLY A 461 -29.66 29.21 -6.83
C GLY A 461 -30.15 29.49 -8.27
N LEU A 462 -30.41 28.47 -9.08
CA LEU A 462 -30.88 28.64 -10.46
C LEU A 462 -32.39 28.93 -10.53
N PRO A 463 -32.84 29.86 -11.41
CA PRO A 463 -34.25 29.99 -11.74
C PRO A 463 -34.84 28.69 -12.27
N ASP A 464 -36.11 28.38 -11.95
CA ASP A 464 -36.77 27.11 -12.30
C ASP A 464 -36.59 26.66 -13.75
N LYS A 465 -36.68 27.62 -14.69
CA LYS A 465 -36.52 27.36 -16.13
C LYS A 465 -35.08 26.95 -16.49
N GLU A 466 -34.10 27.57 -15.86
CA GLU A 466 -32.68 27.30 -16.09
C GLU A 466 -32.26 26.00 -15.40
N ARG A 467 -32.73 25.76 -14.18
CA ARG A 467 -32.57 24.48 -13.47
C ARG A 467 -33.09 23.31 -14.29
N ALA A 468 -34.32 23.42 -14.82
CA ALA A 468 -34.90 22.38 -15.66
C ALA A 468 -34.16 22.17 -16.99
N ALA A 469 -33.52 23.22 -17.54
CA ALA A 469 -32.69 23.12 -18.73
C ALA A 469 -31.34 22.45 -18.41
N HIS A 470 -30.71 22.83 -17.30
CA HIS A 470 -29.45 22.28 -16.82
C HIS A 470 -29.56 20.78 -16.53
N LEU A 471 -30.61 20.35 -15.80
CA LEU A 471 -30.88 18.94 -15.51
C LEU A 471 -31.17 18.07 -16.75
N LYS A 472 -31.39 18.66 -17.92
CA LYS A 472 -31.54 17.94 -19.19
C LYS A 472 -30.24 17.82 -19.99
N ARG A 473 -29.17 18.53 -19.60
CA ARG A 473 -27.86 18.49 -20.27
C ARG A 473 -27.15 17.17 -19.97
N SER A 474 -26.12 16.82 -20.76
CA SER A 474 -25.21 15.71 -20.43
C SER A 474 -24.47 15.98 -19.13
N MET A 475 -24.01 14.92 -18.45
CA MET A 475 -23.29 15.06 -17.17
C MET A 475 -22.07 15.98 -17.31
N ASP A 476 -21.24 15.75 -18.32
CA ASP A 476 -20.05 16.59 -18.61
C ASP A 476 -20.39 18.08 -18.72
N ARG A 477 -21.52 18.39 -19.36
CA ARG A 477 -21.94 19.77 -19.54
C ARG A 477 -22.47 20.38 -18.24
N ARG A 478 -23.16 19.59 -17.41
CA ARG A 478 -23.62 20.02 -16.08
C ARG A 478 -22.44 20.38 -15.20
N VAL A 479 -21.48 19.48 -15.12
CA VAL A 479 -20.23 19.66 -14.36
C VAL A 479 -19.51 20.91 -14.83
N MET A 480 -19.29 21.07 -16.13
CA MET A 480 -18.57 22.23 -16.67
C MET A 480 -19.23 23.57 -16.33
N GLU A 481 -20.57 23.63 -16.33
CA GLU A 481 -21.31 24.86 -15.97
C GLU A 481 -21.31 25.13 -14.47
N TYR A 482 -21.42 24.07 -13.67
CA TYR A 482 -21.30 24.13 -12.23
C TYR A 482 -19.89 24.58 -11.81
N GLU A 483 -18.84 23.93 -12.33
CA GLU A 483 -17.42 24.30 -12.10
C GLU A 483 -17.13 25.75 -12.45
N ALA A 484 -17.66 26.25 -13.58
CA ALA A 484 -17.47 27.64 -13.98
C ALA A 484 -18.07 28.64 -12.98
N THR A 485 -19.14 28.26 -12.29
CA THR A 485 -19.77 29.07 -11.25
C THR A 485 -19.03 28.91 -9.93
N ALA A 486 -18.76 27.67 -9.52
CA ALA A 486 -18.08 27.33 -8.27
C ALA A 486 -16.62 27.83 -8.19
N ALA A 487 -15.97 28.06 -9.34
CA ALA A 487 -14.61 28.58 -9.40
C ALA A 487 -14.44 29.99 -8.80
N SER A 488 -15.52 30.75 -8.54
CA SER A 488 -15.42 32.04 -7.85
C SER A 488 -15.14 31.92 -6.36
N ASP A 489 -15.47 30.78 -5.74
CA ASP A 489 -15.49 30.61 -4.29
C ASP A 489 -14.72 29.34 -3.87
N LEU A 490 -13.42 29.35 -4.16
CA LEU A 490 -12.51 28.26 -3.85
C LEU A 490 -11.75 28.48 -2.54
N ILE A 491 -11.64 27.42 -1.74
CA ILE A 491 -10.74 27.34 -0.60
C ILE A 491 -9.48 26.58 -1.01
N TYR A 492 -8.34 27.01 -0.46
CA TYR A 492 -7.03 26.42 -0.68
C TYR A 492 -6.47 25.94 0.65
N ALA A 493 -6.19 24.64 0.76
CA ALA A 493 -5.46 24.08 1.88
C ALA A 493 -4.07 23.60 1.47
N ALA A 494 -3.03 24.02 2.17
CA ALA A 494 -1.64 23.57 1.94
C ALA A 494 -1.38 22.28 2.72
N ILE A 495 -1.57 21.13 2.07
CA ILE A 495 -1.62 19.84 2.76
C ILE A 495 -0.25 19.18 2.94
N ALA A 496 0.69 19.40 2.00
CA ALA A 496 2.03 18.81 2.10
C ALA A 496 3.05 19.55 1.24
N THR A 497 4.33 19.46 1.64
CA THR A 497 5.48 19.83 0.81
C THR A 497 6.19 18.55 0.39
N VAL A 498 6.22 18.24 -0.90
CA VAL A 498 6.96 17.06 -1.40
C VAL A 498 8.36 17.48 -1.83
N ARG A 499 9.40 16.82 -1.31
CA ARG A 499 10.81 17.11 -1.60
C ARG A 499 11.47 15.93 -2.31
N LYS A 500 12.41 16.24 -3.20
CA LYS A 500 13.22 15.23 -3.91
C LYS A 500 14.43 14.75 -3.10
N ALA A 501 14.73 15.40 -1.97
CA ALA A 501 15.87 15.05 -1.13
C ALA A 501 15.74 13.61 -0.60
N PRO A 502 16.84 12.81 -0.58
CA PRO A 502 16.83 11.51 0.06
C PRO A 502 16.88 11.63 1.58
N LEU A 503 16.39 10.58 2.26
CA LEU A 503 16.55 10.39 3.71
C LEU A 503 18.03 10.47 4.10
N VAL A 504 18.83 9.54 3.55
CA VAL A 504 20.28 9.50 3.66
C VAL A 504 20.90 9.76 2.28
N ALA A 505 21.79 10.74 2.18
CA ALA A 505 22.49 11.06 0.93
C ALA A 505 23.64 10.10 0.63
N ARG A 506 24.41 9.76 1.66
CA ARG A 506 25.54 8.83 1.63
C ARG A 506 25.76 8.27 3.04
N ALA A 507 26.49 7.19 3.16
CA ALA A 507 27.04 6.75 4.44
C ALA A 507 28.50 6.33 4.25
N THR A 508 29.29 6.43 5.31
CA THR A 508 30.72 6.05 5.34
C THR A 508 30.96 5.08 6.48
N ILE A 509 32.00 4.25 6.36
CA ILE A 509 32.41 3.33 7.42
C ILE A 509 33.70 3.87 8.04
N GLU A 510 33.68 4.16 9.33
CA GLU A 510 34.83 4.64 10.11
C GLU A 510 34.93 3.81 11.39
N ASP A 511 36.09 3.19 11.64
CA ASP A 511 36.35 2.36 12.84
C ASP A 511 35.27 1.30 13.16
N GLY A 512 34.65 0.71 12.14
CA GLY A 512 33.59 -0.30 12.30
C GLY A 512 32.19 0.27 12.52
N ILE A 513 32.04 1.59 12.45
CA ILE A 513 30.76 2.30 12.57
C ILE A 513 30.34 2.80 11.18
N LEU A 514 29.10 2.52 10.81
CA LEU A 514 28.45 3.07 9.63
C LEU A 514 27.79 4.42 9.98
N ILE A 515 28.32 5.51 9.43
CA ILE A 515 27.91 6.88 9.70
C ILE A 515 27.05 7.39 8.53
N PRO A 516 25.71 7.56 8.69
CA PRO A 516 24.84 8.10 7.65
C PRO A 516 24.88 9.64 7.60
N GLU A 517 24.99 10.20 6.40
CA GLU A 517 24.83 11.65 6.18
C GLU A 517 23.39 11.96 5.74
N GLN A 518 22.63 12.56 6.66
CA GLN A 518 21.29 13.04 6.39
C GLN A 518 21.30 14.41 5.71
N THR A 519 20.32 14.67 4.84
CA THR A 519 20.23 15.96 4.12
C THR A 519 19.31 16.99 4.80
N HIS A 520 18.91 16.71 6.02
CA HIS A 520 17.86 17.41 6.74
C HIS A 520 18.43 18.46 7.70
N GLU A 521 17.61 19.48 8.02
CA GLU A 521 17.98 20.51 9.01
C GLU A 521 17.95 19.95 10.45
N GLU A 522 17.07 18.98 10.70
CA GLU A 522 16.99 18.20 11.93
C GLU A 522 17.33 16.74 11.60
N GLU A 523 18.21 16.14 12.39
CA GLU A 523 18.57 14.72 12.25
C GLU A 523 17.39 13.87 12.73
N MET A 524 16.98 12.91 11.89
CA MET A 524 15.90 11.98 12.19
C MET A 524 16.51 10.68 12.73
N GLU A 525 15.80 10.02 13.63
CA GLU A 525 16.17 8.68 14.09
C GLU A 525 16.00 7.67 12.95
N LEU A 526 16.91 6.70 12.86
CA LEU A 526 16.99 5.79 11.72
C LEU A 526 17.01 4.32 12.17
N LEU A 527 16.37 3.48 11.38
CA LEU A 527 16.55 2.03 11.36
C LEU A 527 17.42 1.64 10.17
N ALA A 528 18.28 0.64 10.34
CA ALA A 528 19.10 0.15 9.23
C ALA A 528 19.23 -1.37 9.18
N TRP A 529 19.23 -1.89 7.94
CA TRP A 529 19.56 -3.28 7.64
C TRP A 529 20.61 -3.33 6.54
N ALA A 530 21.53 -4.26 6.65
CA ALA A 530 22.60 -4.43 5.70
C ALA A 530 22.67 -5.83 5.09
N TRP A 531 23.10 -5.87 3.83
CA TRP A 531 23.45 -7.09 3.10
C TRP A 531 24.84 -6.95 2.51
N PRO A 532 25.60 -8.05 2.38
CA PRO A 532 26.75 -8.08 1.51
C PRO A 532 26.34 -7.80 0.05
N LEU A 533 27.02 -6.88 -0.65
CA LEU A 533 26.76 -6.60 -2.07
C LEU A 533 26.95 -7.83 -2.94
N GLY A 534 27.89 -8.71 -2.57
CA GLY A 534 28.14 -9.98 -3.25
C GLY A 534 27.05 -11.04 -3.02
N ASN A 535 26.16 -10.86 -2.03
CA ASN A 535 25.06 -11.78 -1.74
C ASN A 535 23.80 -11.05 -1.24
N PRO A 536 23.09 -10.31 -2.13
CA PRO A 536 21.90 -9.54 -1.79
C PRO A 536 20.65 -10.39 -1.52
N ALA A 537 20.77 -11.71 -1.56
CA ALA A 537 19.71 -12.67 -1.24
C ALA A 537 19.93 -13.36 0.12
N SER A 538 21.02 -13.04 0.81
CA SER A 538 21.24 -13.44 2.20
C SER A 538 20.21 -12.81 3.14
N GLU A 539 20.11 -13.39 4.33
CA GLU A 539 19.30 -12.80 5.40
C GLU A 539 19.84 -11.40 5.76
N PRO A 540 18.98 -10.38 5.85
CA PRO A 540 19.39 -9.06 6.30
C PRO A 540 19.98 -9.10 7.69
N LEU A 541 21.05 -8.35 7.91
CA LEU A 541 21.57 -8.10 9.26
C LEU A 541 21.04 -6.74 9.75
N PRO A 542 20.26 -6.70 10.85
CA PRO A 542 19.90 -5.43 11.48
C PRO A 542 21.16 -4.77 12.02
N LEU A 543 21.23 -3.45 11.94
CA LEU A 543 22.32 -2.67 12.50
C LEU A 543 21.87 -2.00 13.79
N GLU A 544 22.68 -2.11 14.85
CA GLU A 544 22.38 -1.50 16.14
C GLU A 544 22.74 0.00 16.11
N PRO A 545 21.81 0.90 16.47
CA PRO A 545 22.09 2.33 16.49
C PRO A 545 23.06 2.69 17.64
N VAL A 546 24.00 3.57 17.34
CA VAL A 546 24.96 4.17 18.29
C VAL A 546 24.99 5.69 18.11
N GLU A 547 25.62 6.43 19.03
CA GLU A 547 25.60 7.91 19.03
C GLU A 547 26.02 8.54 17.69
N GLU A 548 26.98 7.94 16.97
CA GLU A 548 27.49 8.47 15.71
C GLU A 548 26.87 7.83 14.44
N GLY A 549 26.04 6.78 14.58
CA GLY A 549 25.53 6.02 13.44
C GLY A 549 25.09 4.61 13.82
N PHE A 550 25.68 3.60 13.19
CA PHE A 550 25.34 2.19 13.45
C PHE A 550 26.59 1.32 13.62
N GLU A 551 26.57 0.43 14.61
CA GLU A 551 27.62 -0.59 14.76
C GLU A 551 27.50 -1.65 13.66
N LEU A 552 28.60 -1.95 12.96
CA LEU A 552 28.61 -3.05 12.00
C LEU A 552 28.81 -4.38 12.73
N PRO A 553 27.95 -5.39 12.50
CA PRO A 553 28.21 -6.75 12.98
C PRO A 553 29.56 -7.30 12.48
N GLU A 554 30.18 -8.19 13.26
CA GLU A 554 31.47 -8.83 12.90
C GLU A 554 31.40 -9.49 11.51
N GLU A 555 30.25 -10.06 11.15
CA GLU A 555 29.99 -10.71 9.86
C GLU A 555 30.12 -9.76 8.66
N LEU A 556 29.89 -8.46 8.85
CA LEU A 556 29.93 -7.46 7.78
C LEU A 556 31.29 -6.80 7.60
N HIS A 557 32.19 -6.91 8.58
CA HIS A 557 33.53 -6.31 8.51
C HIS A 557 34.39 -6.89 7.37
N GLU A 558 34.24 -8.19 7.09
CA GLU A 558 34.98 -8.89 6.00
C GLU A 558 34.09 -9.18 4.77
N ALA A 559 32.82 -8.75 4.77
CA ALA A 559 31.87 -9.05 3.71
C ALA A 559 32.10 -8.24 2.41
N GLY A 560 33.02 -7.28 2.44
CA GLY A 560 33.27 -6.35 1.33
C GLY A 560 32.21 -5.26 1.25
N ASN A 561 31.93 -4.75 0.05
CA ASN A 561 30.95 -3.69 -0.14
C ASN A 561 29.56 -4.10 0.36
N LEU A 562 28.81 -3.15 0.92
CA LEU A 562 27.53 -3.41 1.56
C LEU A 562 26.40 -2.73 0.79
N ILE A 563 25.20 -3.30 0.91
CA ILE A 563 23.94 -2.66 0.60
C ILE A 563 23.28 -2.34 1.93
N VAL A 564 22.85 -1.10 2.13
CA VAL A 564 22.22 -0.68 3.39
C VAL A 564 20.89 0.02 3.12
N ASP A 565 19.81 -0.53 3.68
CA ASP A 565 18.50 0.12 3.70
C ASP A 565 18.39 0.98 4.96
N PHE A 566 18.02 2.25 4.80
CA PHE A 566 17.76 3.16 5.91
C PHE A 566 16.29 3.53 5.90
N ARG A 567 15.65 3.47 7.07
CA ARG A 567 14.27 3.92 7.28
C ARG A 567 14.22 4.89 8.44
N GLU A 568 13.18 5.70 8.47
CA GLU A 568 12.87 6.56 9.61
C GLU A 568 12.39 5.67 10.76
N ASP A 569 12.97 5.88 11.94
CA ASP A 569 12.51 5.20 13.15
C ASP A 569 11.37 6.00 13.78
N GLU A 570 10.18 5.42 13.76
CA GLU A 570 8.96 5.99 14.35
C GLU A 570 8.33 4.89 15.24
N PRO A 571 7.59 5.22 16.31
CA PRO A 571 7.01 4.21 17.20
C PRO A 571 6.13 3.15 16.51
N ALA A 572 5.49 3.51 15.39
CA ALA A 572 4.67 2.61 14.57
C ALA A 572 5.40 2.03 13.33
N SER A 573 6.72 2.21 13.22
CA SER A 573 7.53 1.63 12.14
C SER A 573 7.53 0.11 12.21
N ASP A 574 7.48 -0.52 11.04
CA ASP A 574 7.65 -1.97 10.93
C ASP A 574 9.14 -2.32 11.07
N LEU A 575 9.46 -2.96 12.19
CA LEU A 575 10.80 -3.43 12.56
C LEU A 575 11.18 -4.73 11.84
N ALA A 576 10.26 -5.31 11.06
CA ALA A 576 10.58 -6.47 10.25
C ALA A 576 11.57 -6.08 9.15
N ALA A 577 12.70 -6.79 9.13
CA ALA A 577 13.70 -6.65 8.10
C ALA A 577 13.07 -7.01 6.74
N PRO A 578 13.34 -6.23 5.66
CA PRO A 578 12.82 -6.59 4.36
C PRO A 578 13.52 -7.87 3.88
N GLN A 579 12.77 -8.75 3.21
CA GLN A 579 13.33 -9.99 2.69
C GLN A 579 14.47 -9.76 1.68
N TYR A 580 14.43 -8.64 0.97
CA TYR A 580 15.43 -8.25 -0.02
C TYR A 580 15.70 -6.75 0.06
N PRO A 581 16.91 -6.29 -0.34
CA PRO A 581 17.21 -4.86 -0.38
C PRO A 581 16.20 -4.10 -1.26
N PRO A 582 15.50 -3.09 -0.71
CA PRO A 582 14.57 -2.28 -1.49
C PRO A 582 15.32 -1.36 -2.46
N ALA A 583 14.58 -0.81 -3.42
CA ALA A 583 15.13 0.14 -4.37
C ALA A 583 15.74 1.38 -3.69
N SER A 584 15.26 1.80 -2.54
CA SER A 584 15.79 2.95 -1.79
C SER A 584 17.20 2.74 -1.21
N SER A 585 17.69 1.50 -1.09
CA SER A 585 18.94 1.21 -0.35
C SER A 585 20.17 1.86 -0.98
N LEU A 586 21.16 2.16 -0.15
CA LEU A 586 22.46 2.72 -0.53
C LEU A 586 23.50 1.61 -0.69
N ILE A 587 24.52 1.86 -1.51
CA ILE A 587 25.68 1.00 -1.62
C ILE A 587 26.83 1.69 -0.91
N ILE A 588 27.43 0.99 0.03
CA ILE A 588 28.52 1.49 0.86
C ILE A 588 29.78 0.74 0.46
N PHE A 589 30.78 1.47 -0.02
CA PHE A 589 32.06 0.91 -0.41
C PHE A 589 33.01 0.96 0.78
N HIS A 590 33.64 -0.19 1.09
CA HIS A 590 34.77 -0.20 2.03
C HIS A 590 35.96 0.53 1.37
N GLU A 591 36.70 1.33 2.15
CA GLU A 591 37.72 2.29 1.71
C GLU A 591 38.38 2.00 0.34
N GLY A 592 37.98 2.74 -0.70
CA GLY A 592 38.78 3.00 -1.90
C GLY A 592 39.07 1.84 -2.88
N GLU A 593 38.68 0.61 -2.62
CA GLU A 593 38.89 -0.50 -3.57
C GLU A 593 37.70 -0.65 -4.53
N SER A 594 37.86 -0.10 -5.74
CA SER A 594 36.90 -0.21 -6.86
C SER A 594 36.89 -1.58 -7.53
N GLU A 595 37.65 -2.56 -7.05
CA GLU A 595 37.64 -3.91 -7.62
C GLU A 595 36.57 -4.75 -6.94
N ASN A 596 35.43 -4.79 -7.60
CA ASN A 596 34.31 -5.62 -7.26
C ASN A 596 34.73 -7.11 -7.37
N THR A 597 34.96 -7.77 -6.24
CA THR A 597 35.38 -9.18 -6.17
C THR A 597 34.22 -10.16 -6.40
N ALA A 598 32.98 -9.66 -6.44
CA ALA A 598 31.80 -10.43 -6.85
C ALA A 598 31.71 -10.54 -8.38
N GLY A 599 31.15 -11.64 -8.88
CA GLY A 599 30.90 -11.80 -10.31
C GLY A 599 30.01 -10.67 -10.86
N THR A 600 30.23 -10.31 -12.13
CA THR A 600 29.59 -9.16 -12.80
C THR A 600 28.05 -9.28 -12.79
N TRP A 601 27.51 -10.50 -12.83
CA TRP A 601 26.06 -10.72 -12.86
C TRP A 601 25.41 -10.78 -11.49
N GLU A 602 26.12 -11.25 -10.48
CA GLU A 602 25.71 -11.19 -9.08
C GLU A 602 25.62 -9.74 -8.63
N THR A 603 26.61 -8.93 -9.02
CA THR A 603 26.59 -7.48 -8.85
C THR A 603 25.44 -6.85 -9.64
N TYR A 604 25.25 -7.22 -10.91
CA TYR A 604 24.12 -6.73 -11.72
C TYR A 604 22.76 -7.07 -11.07
N ALA A 605 22.61 -8.27 -10.51
CA ALA A 605 21.42 -8.71 -9.79
C ALA A 605 21.15 -7.83 -8.57
N ALA A 606 22.21 -7.58 -7.78
CA ALA A 606 22.18 -6.71 -6.61
C ALA A 606 21.80 -5.28 -6.99
N LEU A 607 22.51 -4.70 -7.95
CA LEU A 607 22.31 -3.33 -8.44
C LEU A 607 20.94 -3.10 -9.07
N ARG A 608 20.34 -4.13 -9.70
CA ARG A 608 18.99 -4.04 -10.28
C ARG A 608 17.89 -3.92 -9.23
N ARG A 609 18.08 -4.49 -8.04
CA ARG A 609 17.13 -4.37 -6.93
C ARG A 609 17.18 -2.97 -6.29
N LEU A 610 18.28 -2.25 -6.53
CA LEU A 610 18.53 -0.88 -6.09
C LEU A 610 18.04 0.14 -7.14
N ALA A 611 17.48 1.26 -6.69
CA ALA A 611 16.88 2.31 -7.50
C ALA A 611 17.88 2.89 -8.53
N PRO A 612 17.38 3.59 -9.57
CA PRO A 612 18.20 4.17 -10.65
C PRO A 612 19.22 5.26 -10.23
N LYS A 613 19.46 5.50 -8.93
CA LYS A 613 20.47 6.45 -8.45
C LYS A 613 21.89 6.01 -8.75
N VAL A 614 22.10 4.71 -8.96
CA VAL A 614 23.42 4.14 -9.24
C VAL A 614 23.67 4.02 -10.76
N LYS A 615 23.27 5.03 -11.52
CA LYS A 615 23.33 4.98 -12.98
C LYS A 615 24.76 4.80 -13.50
N GLU A 616 25.74 5.42 -12.86
CA GLU A 616 27.16 5.30 -13.22
C GLU A 616 27.71 3.89 -12.96
N THR A 617 27.48 3.30 -11.78
CA THR A 617 27.93 1.92 -11.49
C THR A 617 27.16 0.88 -12.31
N PHE A 618 25.88 1.12 -12.61
CA PHE A 618 25.11 0.27 -13.53
C PHE A 618 25.62 0.37 -14.97
N GLU A 619 26.01 1.57 -15.42
CA GLU A 619 26.64 1.80 -16.73
C GLU A 619 28.02 1.16 -16.80
N ASP A 620 28.81 1.15 -15.72
CA ASP A 620 30.11 0.50 -15.68
C ASP A 620 29.99 -1.04 -15.67
N VAL A 621 29.05 -1.61 -14.91
CA VAL A 621 28.73 -3.05 -14.99
C VAL A 621 28.20 -3.41 -16.39
N ILE A 622 27.40 -2.55 -17.02
CA ILE A 622 26.98 -2.75 -18.42
C ILE A 622 28.19 -2.69 -19.35
N LYS A 623 29.13 -1.76 -19.19
CA LYS A 623 30.36 -1.70 -20.00
C LYS A 623 31.21 -2.94 -19.84
N ASP A 624 31.32 -3.48 -18.62
CA ASP A 624 32.04 -4.74 -18.36
C ASP A 624 31.35 -5.90 -19.09
N ILE A 625 30.01 -5.98 -19.00
CA ILE A 625 29.19 -6.95 -19.75
C ILE A 625 29.38 -6.79 -21.27
N GLU A 626 29.50 -5.55 -21.75
CA GLU A 626 29.72 -5.22 -23.16
C GLU A 626 31.13 -5.54 -23.66
N THR A 627 32.11 -5.66 -22.76
CA THR A 627 33.51 -5.91 -23.12
C THR A 627 33.71 -7.35 -23.64
N ASP A 628 32.98 -8.32 -23.07
CA ASP A 628 32.84 -9.67 -23.62
C ASP A 628 31.38 -10.16 -23.52
N PRO A 629 30.53 -9.84 -24.52
CA PRO A 629 29.11 -10.21 -24.51
C PRO A 629 28.89 -11.72 -24.42
N ARG A 630 29.79 -12.54 -24.99
CA ARG A 630 29.64 -14.00 -25.01
C ARG A 630 29.91 -14.58 -23.63
N ALA A 631 31.04 -14.24 -23.02
CA ALA A 631 31.36 -14.67 -21.66
C ALA A 631 30.29 -14.19 -20.67
N SER A 632 29.78 -12.98 -20.86
CA SER A 632 28.69 -12.44 -20.04
C SER A 632 27.41 -13.23 -20.21
N LEU A 633 27.01 -13.58 -21.43
CA LEU A 633 25.81 -14.40 -21.63
C LEU A 633 25.99 -15.82 -21.04
N ASP A 634 27.16 -16.43 -21.14
CA ASP A 634 27.45 -17.72 -20.49
C ASP A 634 27.31 -17.61 -18.96
N ALA A 635 27.86 -16.56 -18.37
CA ALA A 635 27.73 -16.32 -16.93
C ALA A 635 26.28 -16.08 -16.52
N LEU A 636 25.49 -15.29 -17.27
CA LEU A 636 24.05 -15.09 -17.02
C LEU A 636 23.25 -16.39 -17.00
N MET A 637 23.64 -17.37 -17.83
CA MET A 637 22.98 -18.68 -17.89
C MET A 637 23.34 -19.59 -16.70
N GLN A 638 24.46 -19.34 -16.02
CA GLN A 638 24.85 -20.06 -14.81
C GLN A 638 24.27 -19.45 -13.53
N VAL A 639 23.82 -18.19 -13.58
CA VAL A 639 23.18 -17.51 -12.45
C VAL A 639 21.74 -18.00 -12.26
N ASP A 640 21.37 -18.21 -10.99
CA ASP A 640 20.03 -18.65 -10.59
C ASP A 640 19.01 -17.50 -10.68
N PHE A 641 18.58 -17.22 -11.90
CA PHE A 641 17.50 -16.28 -12.19
C PHE A 641 16.23 -17.01 -12.62
N GLU A 642 15.10 -16.55 -12.06
CA GLU A 642 13.77 -16.81 -12.61
C GLU A 642 13.70 -16.39 -14.09
N CYS A 643 12.92 -17.09 -14.92
CA CYS A 643 12.87 -16.88 -16.37
C CYS A 643 12.59 -15.41 -16.73
N GLY A 644 11.62 -14.79 -16.05
CA GLY A 644 11.30 -13.37 -16.18
C GLY A 644 12.45 -12.43 -15.86
N GLN A 645 13.23 -12.74 -14.82
CA GLN A 645 14.36 -11.94 -14.40
C GLN A 645 15.54 -12.07 -15.35
N ARG A 646 15.81 -13.29 -15.84
CA ARG A 646 16.86 -13.57 -16.83
C ARG A 646 16.59 -12.84 -18.14
N MET A 647 15.37 -12.88 -18.65
CA MET A 647 15.00 -12.17 -19.88
C MET A 647 15.07 -10.65 -19.72
N ARG A 648 14.63 -10.13 -18.58
CA ARG A 648 14.79 -8.71 -18.26
C ARG A 648 16.26 -8.28 -18.23
N ALA A 649 17.14 -9.08 -17.62
CA ALA A 649 18.58 -8.82 -17.56
C ALA A 649 19.22 -8.80 -18.96
N LEU A 650 18.86 -9.76 -19.80
CA LEU A 650 19.31 -9.86 -21.20
C LEU A 650 18.94 -8.61 -22.02
N VAL A 651 17.71 -8.10 -21.84
CA VAL A 651 17.22 -6.92 -22.56
C VAL A 651 17.85 -5.65 -22.00
N ARG A 652 17.87 -5.50 -20.67
CA ARG A 652 18.32 -4.28 -19.98
C ARG A 652 19.81 -4.00 -20.18
N THR A 653 20.65 -5.03 -20.30
CA THR A 653 22.09 -4.92 -20.58
C THR A 653 22.41 -4.71 -22.04
N GLY A 654 21.40 -4.74 -22.93
CA GLY A 654 21.60 -4.59 -24.36
C GLY A 654 22.22 -5.78 -25.06
N LEU A 655 22.47 -6.90 -24.35
CA LEU A 655 23.03 -8.13 -24.94
C LEU A 655 22.24 -8.63 -26.16
N ILE A 656 20.91 -8.42 -26.17
CA ILE A 656 20.07 -8.75 -27.34
C ILE A 656 20.48 -8.02 -28.61
N SER A 657 21.15 -6.87 -28.52
CA SER A 657 21.58 -6.03 -29.65
C SER A 657 23.07 -6.17 -30.00
N ARG A 658 23.82 -6.95 -29.23
CA ARG A 658 25.27 -7.14 -29.41
C ARG A 658 25.60 -8.37 -30.27
N SER A 659 26.73 -8.30 -30.96
CA SER A 659 27.32 -9.43 -31.69
C SER A 659 28.10 -10.32 -30.73
N PHE A 660 27.97 -11.63 -30.87
CA PHE A 660 28.66 -12.64 -30.06
C PHE A 660 29.87 -13.25 -30.79
N SER A 661 30.42 -12.51 -31.76
CA SER A 661 31.61 -12.94 -32.52
C SER A 661 32.89 -12.70 -31.71
N ARG A 662 33.75 -13.73 -31.60
CA ARG A 662 34.97 -13.67 -30.79
C ARG A 662 36.03 -12.81 -31.48
N ASN A 663 36.55 -11.78 -30.80
CA ASN A 663 37.56 -10.86 -31.33
C ASN A 663 38.80 -11.59 -31.90
N GLY A 664 39.16 -11.31 -33.16
CA GLY A 664 40.52 -11.49 -33.68
C GLY A 664 40.87 -12.79 -34.39
N LYS A 665 39.93 -13.73 -34.58
CA LYS A 665 40.10 -14.83 -35.56
C LYS A 665 38.83 -14.94 -36.38
N GLU A 666 38.94 -15.13 -37.69
CA GLU A 666 37.84 -15.65 -38.51
C GLU A 666 37.41 -16.98 -37.88
N ALA A 667 36.44 -16.92 -36.96
CA ALA A 667 35.89 -18.09 -36.34
C ALA A 667 35.12 -18.81 -37.44
N THR A 668 35.65 -19.96 -37.85
CA THR A 668 35.00 -20.91 -38.76
C THR A 668 33.67 -21.43 -38.22
N ASP A 669 33.29 -21.11 -36.98
CA ASP A 669 31.95 -21.31 -36.42
C ASP A 669 31.45 -20.03 -35.75
N PRO A 670 30.28 -19.49 -36.14
CA PRO A 670 29.73 -18.32 -35.50
C PRO A 670 28.92 -18.74 -34.26
N SER A 671 29.27 -18.23 -33.08
CA SER A 671 28.49 -18.34 -31.83
C SER A 671 27.35 -17.29 -31.80
N SER A 672 26.09 -17.73 -31.74
CA SER A 672 24.86 -16.89 -31.72
C SER A 672 24.26 -16.73 -30.32
N VAL A 673 23.28 -15.82 -30.15
CA VAL A 673 22.34 -15.87 -28.99
C VAL A 673 21.62 -17.21 -28.95
N LEU A 674 21.26 -17.73 -30.12
CA LEU A 674 20.75 -19.10 -30.31
C LEU A 674 21.72 -20.19 -29.86
N ALA A 675 23.04 -19.95 -29.88
CA ALA A 675 24.03 -20.91 -29.39
C ALA A 675 24.19 -20.74 -27.88
N ALA A 676 24.23 -19.52 -27.38
CA ALA A 676 24.39 -19.23 -25.96
C ALA A 676 23.17 -19.60 -25.08
N LEU A 677 21.95 -19.34 -25.57
CA LEU A 677 20.71 -19.80 -24.92
C LEU A 677 20.46 -21.30 -25.15
N ALA A 678 21.19 -21.92 -26.09
CA ALA A 678 21.07 -23.33 -26.42
C ALA A 678 22.46 -23.95 -26.67
N ASP A 679 23.36 -23.95 -25.68
CA ASP A 679 24.78 -24.34 -25.86
C ASP A 679 24.98 -25.86 -26.08
N ALA A 680 23.93 -26.56 -26.49
CA ALA A 680 23.95 -27.95 -26.99
C ALA A 680 23.62 -28.07 -28.50
N ASN A 681 23.39 -26.97 -29.24
CA ASN A 681 22.41 -26.99 -30.33
C ASN A 681 22.90 -27.02 -31.79
N GLN A 682 24.18 -27.07 -32.11
CA GLN A 682 24.52 -27.46 -33.49
C GLN A 682 24.16 -28.93 -33.73
N ALA A 683 24.36 -29.79 -32.72
CA ALA A 683 23.86 -31.16 -32.71
C ALA A 683 22.36 -31.26 -32.36
N HIS A 684 21.85 -30.37 -31.51
CA HIS A 684 20.48 -30.46 -31.00
C HIS A 684 19.43 -29.76 -31.93
N VAL A 685 19.71 -28.76 -32.78
CA VAL A 685 18.71 -28.28 -33.78
C VAL A 685 18.46 -29.36 -34.82
N GLU A 686 19.49 -30.15 -35.12
CA GLU A 686 19.41 -31.35 -35.95
C GLU A 686 18.77 -32.56 -35.23
N GLN A 687 18.81 -32.63 -33.89
CA GLN A 687 18.34 -33.78 -33.10
C GLN A 687 17.08 -33.57 -32.22
N SER A 688 16.63 -32.34 -31.95
CA SER A 688 15.51 -32.01 -31.04
C SER A 688 14.26 -31.44 -31.71
N GLY A 689 14.24 -31.33 -33.04
CA GLY A 689 12.98 -31.36 -33.78
C GLY A 689 12.18 -30.05 -33.89
N SER A 690 12.77 -28.85 -33.72
CA SER A 690 12.10 -27.60 -34.17
C SER A 690 12.35 -27.36 -35.67
N ALA A 691 11.68 -28.17 -36.51
CA ALA A 691 11.77 -28.06 -37.97
C ALA A 691 11.42 -26.65 -38.47
N SER A 692 10.54 -25.94 -37.77
CA SER A 692 10.12 -24.57 -38.09
C SER A 692 11.25 -23.55 -37.94
N LEU A 693 12.02 -23.58 -36.83
CA LEU A 693 13.16 -22.67 -36.64
C LEU A 693 14.26 -22.91 -37.68
N TRP A 694 14.57 -24.18 -37.95
CA TRP A 694 15.57 -24.54 -38.96
C TRP A 694 15.16 -24.07 -40.36
N ARG A 695 13.88 -24.24 -40.70
CA ARG A 695 13.33 -23.76 -41.96
C ARG A 695 13.36 -22.23 -42.05
N THR A 696 13.03 -21.53 -40.97
CA THR A 696 13.15 -20.07 -40.91
C THR A 696 14.60 -19.61 -41.10
N ALA A 697 15.56 -20.29 -40.48
CA ALA A 697 16.98 -20.01 -40.64
C ALA A 697 17.49 -20.19 -42.08
N ILE A 698 17.07 -21.24 -42.78
CA ILE A 698 17.52 -21.51 -44.16
C ILE A 698 16.78 -20.65 -45.18
N THR A 699 15.47 -20.49 -45.02
CA THR A 699 14.62 -19.88 -46.06
C THR A 699 14.42 -18.37 -45.86
N GLY A 700 14.68 -17.84 -44.66
CA GLY A 700 14.33 -16.46 -44.30
C GLY A 700 12.82 -16.21 -44.14
N ILE A 701 12.00 -17.28 -44.13
CA ILE A 701 10.55 -17.23 -43.98
C ILE A 701 10.18 -17.46 -42.52
N ASP A 702 9.44 -16.53 -41.92
CA ASP A 702 8.86 -16.71 -40.57
C ASP A 702 7.75 -17.78 -40.57
N ASP A 703 8.12 -19.01 -40.23
CA ASP A 703 7.23 -20.16 -40.07
C ASP A 703 6.89 -20.42 -38.58
N VAL A 704 7.50 -19.65 -37.66
CA VAL A 704 7.49 -19.84 -36.20
C VAL A 704 6.46 -18.97 -35.53
N THR A 705 6.39 -17.68 -35.87
CA THR A 705 5.57 -16.70 -35.16
C THR A 705 4.10 -16.80 -35.55
N ARG A 706 3.82 -17.39 -36.73
CA ARG A 706 2.50 -17.63 -37.34
C ARG A 706 1.40 -16.65 -36.90
N PRO A 707 1.00 -15.67 -37.73
CA PRO A 707 0.15 -14.53 -37.33
C PRO A 707 -1.26 -14.81 -36.73
N MET A 708 -1.69 -16.05 -36.49
CA MET A 708 -3.10 -16.41 -36.25
C MET A 708 -3.44 -17.07 -34.91
N LEU A 709 -2.49 -17.32 -34.01
CA LEU A 709 -2.83 -17.94 -32.72
C LEU A 709 -3.41 -16.96 -31.70
N LEU A 710 -3.54 -15.67 -32.05
CA LEU A 710 -4.17 -14.65 -31.21
C LEU A 710 -5.61 -15.02 -30.85
N MET A 711 -6.40 -15.48 -31.83
CA MET A 711 -7.80 -15.89 -31.59
C MET A 711 -7.90 -17.10 -30.66
N SER A 712 -6.95 -18.03 -30.76
CA SER A 712 -6.85 -19.18 -29.85
C SER A 712 -6.39 -18.75 -28.45
N ALA A 713 -5.49 -17.77 -28.35
CA ALA A 713 -5.00 -17.24 -27.10
C ALA A 713 -6.07 -16.43 -26.34
N THR A 714 -6.94 -15.70 -27.03
CA THR A 714 -8.06 -14.93 -26.42
C THR A 714 -9.33 -15.76 -26.19
N GLY A 715 -9.38 -17.01 -26.65
CA GLY A 715 -10.55 -17.89 -26.48
C GLY A 715 -10.61 -18.59 -25.12
N GLU A 716 -11.81 -19.04 -24.73
CA GLU A 716 -12.10 -19.68 -23.43
C GLU A 716 -11.55 -21.12 -23.27
N ALA A 717 -10.91 -21.69 -24.30
CA ALA A 717 -10.38 -23.05 -24.23
C ALA A 717 -9.24 -23.16 -23.18
N PRO A 718 -9.05 -24.31 -22.50
CA PRO A 718 -7.92 -24.49 -21.58
C PRO A 718 -6.57 -24.36 -22.28
N THR A 719 -5.54 -23.95 -21.53
CA THR A 719 -4.18 -23.78 -22.09
C THR A 719 -3.64 -25.13 -22.53
N PRO A 720 -3.18 -25.27 -23.78
CA PRO A 720 -2.69 -26.54 -24.29
C PRO A 720 -1.45 -26.99 -23.51
N ALA A 721 -1.32 -28.29 -23.27
CA ALA A 721 -0.16 -28.87 -22.59
C ALA A 721 1.13 -28.61 -23.38
N THR A 722 2.21 -28.29 -22.67
CA THR A 722 3.52 -27.92 -23.23
C THR A 722 4.58 -29.01 -23.02
N ASP A 723 4.16 -30.25 -22.76
CA ASP A 723 5.04 -31.36 -22.37
C ASP A 723 5.99 -31.86 -23.49
N ASN A 724 5.85 -31.34 -24.71
CA ASN A 724 6.69 -31.69 -25.85
C ASN A 724 8.00 -30.88 -25.85
N ALA A 725 9.13 -31.53 -26.14
CA ALA A 725 10.45 -30.89 -26.24
C ALA A 725 10.62 -29.89 -27.42
N GLN A 726 9.56 -29.57 -28.16
CA GLN A 726 9.61 -28.68 -29.32
C GLN A 726 9.37 -27.22 -28.90
N LEU A 727 10.47 -26.49 -28.68
CA LEU A 727 10.51 -25.09 -28.22
C LEU A 727 9.65 -24.07 -29.00
N CYS A 728 9.18 -24.40 -30.22
CA CYS A 728 8.52 -23.45 -31.13
C CYS A 728 7.25 -24.01 -31.80
N ASP A 729 6.48 -24.82 -31.08
CA ASP A 729 5.16 -25.26 -31.55
C ASP A 729 4.02 -24.26 -31.22
N ASP A 730 2.84 -24.51 -31.80
CA ASP A 730 1.65 -23.67 -31.66
C ASP A 730 1.12 -23.64 -30.20
N ALA A 731 1.22 -24.75 -29.45
CA ALA A 731 0.73 -24.86 -28.07
C ALA A 731 1.50 -23.94 -27.12
N HIS A 732 2.81 -24.02 -27.24
CA HIS A 732 3.79 -23.19 -26.57
C HIS A 732 3.59 -21.69 -26.88
N ARG A 733 3.26 -21.32 -28.13
CA ARG A 733 2.98 -19.92 -28.51
C ARG A 733 1.67 -19.41 -27.89
N ILE A 734 0.62 -20.25 -27.85
CA ILE A 734 -0.66 -19.92 -27.21
C ILE A 734 -0.44 -19.67 -25.71
N ALA A 735 0.33 -20.52 -25.03
CA ALA A 735 0.64 -20.35 -23.61
C ALA A 735 1.33 -19.02 -23.31
N ALA A 736 2.37 -18.66 -24.08
CA ALA A 736 3.09 -17.39 -23.93
C ALA A 736 2.20 -16.15 -24.19
N LEU A 737 1.30 -16.21 -25.16
CA LEU A 737 0.34 -15.13 -25.42
C LEU A 737 -0.67 -14.99 -24.26
N ARG A 738 -1.10 -16.10 -23.66
CA ARG A 738 -2.02 -16.08 -22.52
C ARG A 738 -1.39 -15.56 -21.25
N GLU A 739 -0.14 -15.94 -20.97
CA GLU A 739 0.65 -15.35 -19.89
C GLU A 739 0.71 -13.82 -20.04
N CYS A 740 1.03 -13.35 -21.25
CA CYS A 740 1.05 -11.92 -21.56
C CYS A 740 -0.31 -11.23 -21.32
N PHE A 741 -1.42 -11.84 -21.73
CA PHE A 741 -2.76 -11.25 -21.57
C PHE A 741 -3.26 -11.31 -20.12
N ALA A 742 -2.86 -12.31 -19.34
CA ALA A 742 -3.18 -12.38 -17.91
C ALA A 742 -2.55 -11.21 -17.11
N ASN A 743 -1.42 -10.68 -17.59
CA ASN A 743 -0.71 -9.56 -16.99
C ASN A 743 -1.15 -8.17 -17.50
N ASP A 744 -2.35 -8.04 -18.09
CA ASP A 744 -2.82 -6.79 -18.73
C ASP A 744 -2.87 -5.57 -17.79
N LEU A 745 -3.39 -5.76 -16.58
CA LEU A 745 -3.45 -4.69 -15.58
C LEU A 745 -2.05 -4.26 -15.12
N ALA A 746 -1.14 -5.22 -14.92
CA ALA A 746 0.24 -4.96 -14.53
C ALA A 746 0.99 -4.19 -15.63
N LEU A 747 0.88 -4.63 -16.90
CA LEU A 747 1.44 -3.95 -18.06
C LEU A 747 0.89 -2.52 -18.22
N THR A 748 -0.40 -2.32 -17.96
CA THR A 748 -1.03 -0.99 -18.01
C THR A 748 -0.50 -0.08 -16.90
N ARG A 749 -0.33 -0.61 -15.68
CA ARG A 749 0.20 0.12 -14.51
C ARG A 749 1.67 0.53 -14.65
N LEU A 750 2.46 -0.13 -15.50
CA LEU A 750 3.84 0.28 -15.79
C LEU A 750 3.94 1.66 -16.46
N GLY A 751 2.91 2.09 -17.20
CA GLY A 751 2.91 3.37 -17.91
C GLY A 751 3.91 3.48 -19.08
N THR A 752 4.65 2.41 -19.40
CA THR A 752 5.68 2.38 -20.47
C THR A 752 5.09 2.10 -21.87
N MET A 753 3.90 1.49 -21.93
CA MET A 753 3.29 0.99 -23.16
C MET A 753 3.12 2.03 -24.29
N PRO A 754 2.70 3.30 -24.03
CA PRO A 754 2.58 4.31 -25.09
C PRO A 754 3.91 4.63 -25.78
N ASN A 755 5.00 4.72 -25.00
CA ASN A 755 6.33 5.02 -25.52
C ASN A 755 6.90 3.82 -26.29
N LEU A 756 6.77 2.62 -25.74
CA LEU A 756 7.21 1.38 -26.40
C LEU A 756 6.47 1.16 -27.72
N ARG A 757 5.15 1.39 -27.74
CA ARG A 757 4.34 1.35 -28.96
C ARG A 757 4.84 2.35 -30.01
N THR A 758 5.06 3.59 -29.61
CA THR A 758 5.54 4.66 -30.51
C THR A 758 6.89 4.27 -31.12
N THR A 759 7.81 3.77 -30.30
CA THR A 759 9.15 3.34 -30.74
C THR A 759 9.06 2.11 -31.66
N ALA A 760 8.23 1.12 -31.33
CA ALA A 760 8.01 -0.03 -32.19
C ALA A 760 7.44 0.36 -33.57
N LEU A 761 6.50 1.31 -33.63
CA LEU A 761 5.98 1.83 -34.90
C LEU A 761 7.06 2.53 -35.74
N GLN A 762 8.00 3.22 -35.11
CA GLN A 762 9.16 3.83 -35.78
C GLN A 762 10.11 2.75 -36.31
N LEU A 763 10.52 1.80 -35.46
CA LEU A 763 11.43 0.71 -35.83
C LEU A 763 10.87 -0.15 -36.96
N ARG A 764 9.54 -0.39 -36.97
CA ARG A 764 8.84 -1.14 -38.03
C ARG A 764 9.14 -0.61 -39.43
N VAL A 765 9.25 0.71 -39.61
CA VAL A 765 9.52 1.32 -40.92
C VAL A 765 10.88 0.86 -41.46
N THR A 766 11.87 0.73 -40.58
CA THR A 766 13.22 0.32 -40.94
C THR A 766 13.34 -1.19 -41.11
N LEU A 767 12.47 -2.00 -40.48
CA LEU A 767 12.46 -3.45 -40.68
C LEU A 767 12.15 -3.87 -42.13
N GLN A 768 11.46 -3.03 -42.91
CA GLN A 768 11.25 -3.28 -44.35
C GLN A 768 12.57 -3.30 -45.14
N GLN A 769 13.62 -2.68 -44.61
CA GLN A 769 14.94 -2.59 -45.25
C GLN A 769 15.79 -3.86 -45.04
N LEU A 770 15.39 -4.76 -44.13
CA LEU A 770 16.10 -6.01 -43.85
C LEU A 770 16.04 -7.05 -44.97
N GLY A 771 15.20 -6.83 -45.99
CA GLY A 771 14.95 -7.83 -47.04
C GLY A 771 14.23 -9.08 -46.54
N VAL A 772 13.58 -9.01 -45.38
CA VAL A 772 12.73 -10.07 -44.83
C VAL A 772 11.57 -10.39 -45.78
N ASP A 773 11.18 -11.66 -45.87
CA ASP A 773 10.10 -12.11 -46.76
C ASP A 773 8.75 -11.45 -46.36
N LYS A 774 7.79 -11.46 -47.29
CA LYS A 774 6.40 -11.04 -47.11
C LYS A 774 5.74 -11.66 -45.88
N SER A 775 6.17 -12.82 -45.39
CA SER A 775 5.63 -13.43 -44.17
C SER A 775 5.83 -12.55 -42.93
N VAL A 776 7.01 -11.97 -42.74
CA VAL A 776 7.29 -11.04 -41.62
C VAL A 776 6.43 -9.79 -41.72
N LEU A 777 6.25 -9.25 -42.93
CA LEU A 777 5.36 -8.10 -43.15
C LEU A 777 3.90 -8.44 -42.84
N HIS A 778 3.42 -9.62 -43.23
CA HIS A 778 2.08 -10.07 -42.88
C HIS A 778 1.91 -10.25 -41.36
N THR A 779 2.90 -10.81 -40.67
CA THR A 779 2.91 -10.93 -39.21
C THR A 779 2.81 -9.54 -38.56
N LEU A 780 3.64 -8.59 -38.96
CA LEU A 780 3.61 -7.22 -38.44
C LEU A 780 2.26 -6.52 -38.65
N LEU A 781 1.64 -6.70 -39.82
CA LEU A 781 0.32 -6.14 -40.11
C LEU A 781 -0.77 -6.74 -39.22
N ALA A 782 -0.76 -8.06 -39.02
CA ALA A 782 -1.75 -8.74 -38.19
C ALA A 782 -1.62 -8.35 -36.71
N LEU A 783 -0.39 -8.31 -36.17
CA LEU A 783 -0.14 -7.91 -34.79
C LEU A 783 -0.52 -6.43 -34.55
N ASN A 784 -0.21 -5.54 -35.52
CA ASN A 784 -0.63 -4.14 -35.42
C ASN A 784 -2.16 -4.00 -35.44
N ALA A 785 -2.85 -4.72 -36.33
CA ALA A 785 -4.30 -4.69 -36.42
C ALA A 785 -4.98 -5.24 -35.15
N PHE A 786 -4.38 -6.25 -34.50
CA PHE A 786 -4.87 -6.76 -33.22
C PHE A 786 -4.75 -5.72 -32.10
N GLY A 787 -3.59 -5.06 -31.98
CA GLY A 787 -3.41 -3.98 -30.99
C GLY A 787 -4.32 -2.77 -31.22
N GLU A 788 -4.69 -2.46 -32.46
CA GLU A 788 -5.67 -1.41 -32.80
C GLU A 788 -7.14 -1.86 -32.64
N GLY A 789 -7.38 -3.15 -32.47
CA GLY A 789 -8.71 -3.73 -32.36
C GLY A 789 -9.45 -3.30 -31.10
N ASN A 790 -10.79 -3.39 -31.14
CA ASN A 790 -11.65 -3.13 -29.99
C ASN A 790 -11.69 -4.38 -29.09
N THR A 791 -10.63 -4.61 -28.32
CA THR A 791 -10.51 -5.71 -27.35
C THR A 791 -10.76 -5.22 -25.93
N GLU A 792 -11.18 -6.11 -25.02
CA GLU A 792 -11.25 -5.81 -23.58
C GLU A 792 -9.86 -5.69 -22.92
N LEU A 793 -8.80 -6.09 -23.65
CA LEU A 793 -7.40 -5.98 -23.25
C LEU A 793 -6.88 -4.55 -23.45
N GLY A 794 -6.21 -4.01 -22.43
CA GLY A 794 -5.54 -2.71 -22.45
C GLY A 794 -4.11 -2.78 -23.01
N GLY A 795 -3.11 -2.62 -22.14
CA GLY A 795 -1.69 -2.58 -22.54
C GLY A 795 -1.19 -3.87 -23.20
N SER A 796 -1.66 -5.04 -22.76
CA SER A 796 -1.19 -6.34 -23.25
C SER A 796 -1.52 -6.61 -24.73
N ALA A 797 -2.55 -5.97 -25.28
CA ALA A 797 -2.91 -6.11 -26.70
C ALA A 797 -1.79 -5.69 -27.66
N TRP A 798 -0.97 -4.72 -27.26
CA TRP A 798 0.16 -4.21 -28.04
C TRP A 798 1.46 -4.99 -27.83
N MET A 799 1.54 -5.80 -26.77
CA MET A 799 2.79 -6.44 -26.38
C MET A 799 3.34 -7.44 -27.42
N PRO A 800 2.52 -8.27 -28.10
CA PRO A 800 3.01 -9.12 -29.19
C PRO A 800 3.64 -8.35 -30.34
N PHE A 801 3.07 -7.20 -30.70
CA PHE A 801 3.65 -6.33 -31.74
C PHE A 801 4.98 -5.73 -31.29
N ILE A 802 5.03 -5.21 -30.05
CA ILE A 802 6.23 -4.61 -29.47
C ILE A 802 7.35 -5.65 -29.39
N SER A 803 7.10 -6.80 -28.77
CA SER A 803 8.07 -7.90 -28.61
C SER A 803 8.71 -8.29 -29.95
N TYR A 804 7.88 -8.56 -30.96
CA TYR A 804 8.35 -9.01 -32.27
C TYR A 804 9.19 -7.95 -33.00
N VAL A 805 8.78 -6.68 -33.00
CA VAL A 805 9.54 -5.60 -33.65
C VAL A 805 10.89 -5.39 -32.97
N PHE A 806 10.91 -5.30 -31.64
CA PHE A 806 12.14 -5.08 -30.89
C PHE A 806 13.12 -6.24 -31.04
N ALA A 807 12.64 -7.48 -31.04
CA ALA A 807 13.47 -8.66 -31.27
C ALA A 807 14.15 -8.62 -32.65
N ILE A 808 13.39 -8.38 -33.74
CA ILE A 808 13.95 -8.31 -35.10
C ILE A 808 14.93 -7.14 -35.24
N ALA A 809 14.58 -5.96 -34.72
CA ALA A 809 15.46 -4.79 -34.78
C ALA A 809 16.78 -5.04 -34.03
N ALA A 810 16.71 -5.57 -32.80
CA ALA A 810 17.90 -5.84 -31.99
C ALA A 810 18.82 -6.87 -32.65
N ARG A 811 18.27 -8.00 -33.12
CA ARG A 811 19.08 -9.03 -33.82
C ARG A 811 19.56 -8.56 -35.19
N GLY A 812 18.79 -7.74 -35.88
CA GLY A 812 19.19 -7.10 -37.14
C GLY A 812 20.41 -6.19 -36.97
N VAL A 813 20.46 -5.40 -35.89
CA VAL A 813 21.64 -4.59 -35.53
C VAL A 813 22.82 -5.50 -35.15
N ALA A 814 22.60 -6.47 -34.25
CA ALA A 814 23.63 -7.40 -33.79
C ALA A 814 24.33 -8.16 -34.92
N ASN A 815 23.56 -8.57 -35.93
CA ASN A 815 24.04 -9.33 -37.08
C ASN A 815 24.48 -8.44 -38.26
N GLY A 816 24.55 -7.12 -38.07
CA GLY A 816 25.02 -6.17 -39.09
C GLY A 816 24.10 -6.00 -40.29
N LYS A 817 22.83 -6.43 -40.19
CA LYS A 817 21.80 -6.26 -41.22
C LYS A 817 21.13 -4.89 -41.17
N LEU A 818 21.08 -4.28 -39.97
CA LEU A 818 20.71 -2.88 -39.76
C LEU A 818 21.94 -2.11 -39.31
N SER A 819 22.36 -1.14 -40.10
CA SER A 819 23.55 -0.31 -39.83
C SER A 819 23.20 1.16 -39.53
N ASP A 820 21.92 1.50 -39.50
CA ASP A 820 21.46 2.85 -39.19
C ASP A 820 21.66 3.16 -37.69
N ALA A 821 22.50 4.16 -37.39
CA ALA A 821 22.78 4.61 -36.03
C ALA A 821 21.51 5.10 -35.30
N ALA A 822 20.49 5.59 -36.04
CA ALA A 822 19.22 5.99 -35.46
C ALA A 822 18.44 4.79 -34.90
N VAL A 823 18.56 3.61 -35.53
CA VAL A 823 17.92 2.37 -35.05
C VAL A 823 18.58 1.89 -33.76
N ALA A 824 19.92 1.86 -33.72
CA ALA A 824 20.66 1.50 -32.51
C ALA A 824 20.33 2.44 -31.34
N SER A 825 20.33 3.76 -31.59
CA SER A 825 19.96 4.75 -30.58
C SER A 825 18.50 4.61 -30.12
N ALA A 826 17.56 4.33 -31.02
CA ALA A 826 16.16 4.10 -30.65
C ALA A 826 15.98 2.84 -29.78
N LEU A 827 16.75 1.78 -30.06
CA LEU A 827 16.80 0.58 -29.22
C LEU A 827 17.35 0.92 -27.84
N ASP A 828 18.56 1.48 -27.74
CA ASP A 828 19.25 1.77 -26.47
C ASP A 828 18.40 2.64 -25.53
N ASN A 829 17.71 3.64 -26.07
CA ASN A 829 16.81 4.51 -25.30
C ASN A 829 15.56 3.80 -24.78
N ALA A 830 15.10 2.76 -25.48
CA ALA A 830 13.88 2.03 -25.14
C ALA A 830 14.13 0.77 -24.30
N LEU A 831 15.34 0.19 -24.32
CA LEU A 831 15.71 -1.02 -23.55
C LEU A 831 15.32 -0.92 -22.07
N PRO A 832 15.51 0.20 -21.35
CA PRO A 832 15.03 0.37 -19.99
C PRO A 832 13.55 0.04 -19.78
N GLN A 833 12.69 0.65 -20.58
CA GLN A 833 11.24 0.51 -20.47
C GLN A 833 10.79 -0.86 -20.99
N LEU A 834 11.47 -1.36 -22.02
CA LEU A 834 11.21 -2.67 -22.60
C LEU A 834 11.51 -3.78 -21.59
N ALA A 835 12.61 -3.66 -20.86
CA ALA A 835 13.04 -4.66 -19.90
C ALA A 835 12.00 -4.88 -18.78
N GLU A 836 11.38 -3.81 -18.26
CA GLU A 836 10.27 -3.90 -17.30
C GLU A 836 9.06 -4.63 -17.87
N ALA A 837 8.69 -4.34 -19.12
CA ALA A 837 7.59 -5.01 -19.80
C ALA A 837 7.90 -6.51 -20.08
N VAL A 838 9.16 -6.83 -20.41
CA VAL A 838 9.63 -8.20 -20.68
C VAL A 838 9.45 -9.11 -19.47
N SER A 839 9.66 -8.62 -18.24
CA SER A 839 9.45 -9.44 -17.04
C SER A 839 8.02 -9.91 -16.84
N LEU A 840 7.04 -9.30 -17.52
CA LEU A 840 5.61 -9.68 -17.47
C LEU A 840 5.18 -10.55 -18.66
N ALA A 841 6.05 -10.78 -19.64
CA ALA A 841 5.79 -11.64 -20.80
C ALA A 841 7.07 -12.35 -21.30
N PRO A 842 7.85 -13.02 -20.43
CA PRO A 842 9.20 -13.48 -20.76
C PRO A 842 9.23 -14.55 -21.85
N GLU A 843 8.28 -15.49 -21.83
CA GLU A 843 8.20 -16.56 -22.82
C GLU A 843 7.90 -16.02 -24.22
N LEU A 844 7.10 -14.97 -24.31
CA LEU A 844 6.79 -14.30 -25.58
C LEU A 844 8.04 -13.68 -26.20
N PHE A 845 8.81 -12.95 -25.39
CA PHE A 845 10.06 -12.30 -25.82
C PHE A 845 11.15 -13.31 -26.18
N TYR A 846 11.32 -14.33 -25.36
CA TYR A 846 12.29 -15.38 -25.59
C TYR A 846 12.10 -15.99 -26.99
N ARG A 847 10.86 -16.33 -27.35
CA ARG A 847 10.52 -16.87 -28.67
C ARG A 847 10.76 -15.90 -29.80
N ASP A 848 10.33 -14.65 -29.65
CA ASP A 848 10.50 -13.65 -30.69
C ASP A 848 11.99 -13.36 -30.97
N ILE A 849 12.84 -13.42 -29.94
CA ILE A 849 14.30 -13.33 -30.08
C ILE A 849 14.88 -14.52 -30.83
N LEU A 850 14.42 -15.75 -30.54
CA LEU A 850 14.84 -16.95 -31.28
C LEU A 850 14.47 -16.85 -32.76
N THR A 851 13.24 -16.43 -33.06
CA THR A 851 12.79 -16.21 -34.45
C THR A 851 13.60 -15.12 -35.12
N ALA A 852 13.82 -13.99 -34.45
CA ALA A 852 14.60 -12.87 -34.98
C ALA A 852 16.05 -13.25 -35.30
N GLU A 853 16.69 -14.05 -34.45
CA GLU A 853 18.05 -14.54 -34.69
C GLU A 853 18.08 -15.45 -35.93
N ALA A 854 17.12 -16.37 -36.07
CA ALA A 854 17.00 -17.22 -37.24
C ALA A 854 16.80 -16.41 -38.54
N LEU A 855 15.97 -15.36 -38.50
CA LEU A 855 15.67 -14.51 -39.66
C LEU A 855 16.83 -13.60 -40.11
N THR A 856 17.65 -13.14 -39.16
CA THR A 856 18.63 -12.06 -39.44
C THR A 856 20.04 -12.57 -39.69
N ARG A 857 20.32 -13.84 -39.40
CA ARG A 857 21.64 -14.44 -39.54
C ARG A 857 21.87 -14.99 -40.95
N ASN A 858 23.10 -14.86 -41.46
CA ASN A 858 23.53 -15.51 -42.70
C ASN A 858 24.02 -16.93 -42.39
N TYR A 859 23.16 -17.93 -42.55
CA TYR A 859 23.59 -19.33 -42.62
C TYR A 859 24.09 -19.58 -44.05
N ARG A 860 25.41 -19.57 -44.27
CA ARG A 860 25.96 -20.01 -45.57
C ARG A 860 25.61 -21.50 -45.73
N ALA A 861 24.97 -21.83 -46.85
CA ALA A 861 24.76 -23.21 -47.28
C ALA A 861 26.09 -23.90 -47.63
#